data_AF-A0A1M7LXR9-F1
#
_entry.id   AF-A0A1M7LXR9-F1
#
_cell.length_a   1.000
_cell.length_b   1.000
_cell.length_c   1.000
_cell.angle_alpha   90.00
_cell.angle_beta   90.00
_cell.angle_gamma   90.00
#
_symmetry.space_group_name_H-M   'P 1'
#
loop_
_entity.id
_entity.type
_entity.pdbx_description
1 polymer ?
#
loop_
_entity_poly.entity_id
_entity_poly.type
_entity_poly.pdbx_seq_one_letter_code
_entity_poly.pdbx_strand_id
1 'polypeptide(L)'
;MALFDIIFEGSKQALEAAKAAVDSAIEKKGSDAKVAFPETAYSLPAIYAATGKKIGTLGELRDALSIVESLIVPEQNLEKALNAGLATALSAEIIEACKYAVEEKPYSEPCVGFISDAVIRSLGVPLVTGDIPGVAVVIGEAPSAQEAAKVIKDYQNKGLLVFLVGKIIDQALEAKVKMGLELRVVPLGYDVTSVIHVVTVAIRAALIFGAVPPGNLEELLKYTRERVPAFVNALGSLSELVVSAGAGAIALGFPVITDQDVQEVPHYLIVQKDYDKIVPTSLEARGIKIKITEVPIPVGFAAAFEGERVRKEDMFAEFGGGRTPAWELVRMRDMADVEDHRIEVIGPDIDTLAPEGGKLPLAILVEVAGKNMQEDFEPVIERRIHYFLNYIEGVMHIGQRDIMWLRISKSTYEAGFRLHHIGEALYAKMLDEFGNIIDKVQVKIYTDKEKVIKLGEEIAKPKYEARDARLAGLTDESVDTFYSCLLCQSFAPAHVCIVTPERLGLCGAVSWLDAKATKEINPTGPCQPIVKGECKDEIKGSWDSINRAVQELSHGATKEVNIYSIMENPMTSCGCFECICGVMPEANGVIIVNREYAGMTPLGMTFGELASTTGGGVQTPGFMGMGRQYITSRKFLLAEGGIKRLVWMPKELKEALREKLNQRGKEIGFENFADMIADETVGTDPDSVVEFLNKVGHPALTMDPIM
;
A
#
# COMPACT_ATOMS: atom_id res chain seq x y z
N MET A 1 33.47 3.09 32.51
CA MET A 1 32.67 4.25 32.95
C MET A 1 31.29 3.72 33.34
N ALA A 2 30.58 4.30 34.32
CA ALA A 2 29.23 3.84 34.63
C ALA A 2 28.27 4.19 33.47
N LEU A 3 27.22 3.41 33.25
CA LEU A 3 26.32 3.60 32.10
C LEU A 3 25.74 5.03 32.01
N PHE A 4 25.34 5.61 33.14
CA PHE A 4 24.81 6.98 33.15
C PHE A 4 25.86 8.03 32.80
N ASP A 5 27.12 7.85 33.23
CA ASP A 5 28.21 8.76 32.85
C ASP A 5 28.44 8.75 31.35
N ILE A 6 28.37 7.57 30.72
CA ILE A 6 28.49 7.40 29.25
C ILE A 6 27.37 8.15 28.54
N ILE A 7 26.13 8.03 29.03
CA ILE A 7 24.97 8.73 28.46
C ILE A 7 25.14 10.24 28.60
N PHE A 8 25.53 10.75 29.77
CA PHE A 8 25.72 12.18 29.98
C PHE A 8 26.86 12.74 29.12
N GLU A 9 27.94 12.00 28.95
CA GLU A 9 29.06 12.38 28.09
C GLU A 9 28.63 12.43 26.63
N GLY A 10 27.94 11.39 26.13
CA GLY A 10 27.40 11.36 24.77
C GLY A 10 26.39 12.47 24.50
N SER A 11 25.55 12.81 25.49
CA SER A 11 24.58 13.92 25.39
C SER A 11 25.27 15.28 25.27
N LYS A 12 26.36 15.50 26.01
CA LYS A 12 27.17 16.73 25.89
C LYS A 12 27.85 16.81 24.53
N GLN A 13 28.40 15.70 24.04
CA GLN A 13 29.00 15.63 22.70
C GLN A 13 27.96 15.98 21.61
N ALA A 14 26.74 15.44 21.72
CA ALA A 14 25.64 15.73 20.80
C ALA A 14 25.26 17.22 20.82
N LEU A 15 25.13 17.81 22.02
CA LEU A 15 24.81 19.21 22.19
C LEU A 15 25.89 20.13 21.61
N GLU A 16 27.17 19.85 21.86
CA GLU A 16 28.27 20.65 21.33
C GLU A 16 28.35 20.54 19.80
N ALA A 17 28.09 19.36 19.24
CA ALA A 17 27.96 19.18 17.79
C ALA A 17 26.78 19.98 17.21
N ALA A 18 25.64 20.01 17.90
CA ALA A 18 24.46 20.78 17.49
C ALA A 18 24.73 22.30 17.53
N LYS A 19 25.40 22.81 18.58
CA LYS A 19 25.85 24.21 18.66
C LYS A 19 26.73 24.57 17.47
N ALA A 20 27.75 23.76 17.20
CA ALA A 20 28.66 24.00 16.08
C ALA A 20 27.95 23.96 14.72
N ALA A 21 26.99 23.04 14.54
CA ALA A 21 26.21 22.93 13.31
C ALA A 21 25.32 24.16 13.08
N VAL A 22 24.63 24.64 14.12
CA VAL A 22 23.79 25.85 14.05
C VAL A 22 24.64 27.09 13.78
N ASP A 23 25.75 27.27 14.50
CA ASP A 23 26.63 28.42 14.31
C ASP A 23 27.20 28.45 12.88
N SER A 24 27.63 27.29 12.35
CA SER A 24 28.10 27.19 10.96
C SER A 24 26.99 27.45 9.93
N ALA A 25 25.77 26.98 10.18
CA ALA A 25 24.63 27.25 9.30
C ALA A 25 24.26 28.74 9.29
N ILE A 26 24.26 29.39 10.45
CA ILE A 26 24.02 30.83 10.59
C ILE A 26 25.12 31.63 9.88
N GLU A 27 26.39 31.24 10.00
CA GLU A 27 27.48 31.89 9.27
C GLU A 27 27.28 31.82 7.75
N LYS A 28 26.78 30.70 7.24
CA LYS A 28 26.57 30.48 5.80
C LYS A 28 25.31 31.14 5.23
N LYS A 29 24.21 31.16 5.99
CA LYS A 29 22.87 31.54 5.47
C LYS A 29 22.22 32.72 6.21
N GLY A 30 22.76 33.13 7.34
CA GLY A 30 22.19 34.16 8.21
C GLY A 30 21.12 33.61 9.17
N SER A 31 20.85 34.35 10.25
CA SER A 31 19.93 33.93 11.31
C SER A 31 18.47 33.80 10.85
N ASP A 32 18.05 34.58 9.86
CA ASP A 32 16.66 34.60 9.35
C ASP A 32 16.41 33.51 8.29
N ALA A 33 17.41 32.69 7.95
CA ALA A 33 17.25 31.64 6.94
C ALA A 33 16.22 30.60 7.38
N LYS A 34 15.37 30.18 6.44
CA LYS A 34 14.30 29.21 6.66
C LYS A 34 14.86 27.86 7.08
N VAL A 35 14.27 27.27 8.11
CA VAL A 35 14.51 25.90 8.57
C VAL A 35 13.22 25.10 8.40
N ALA A 36 13.27 24.03 7.61
CA ALA A 36 12.16 23.10 7.46
C ALA A 36 12.66 21.76 6.92
N PHE A 37 12.07 20.66 7.41
CA PHE A 37 12.14 19.39 6.71
C PHE A 37 11.19 19.38 5.50
N PRO A 38 11.49 18.59 4.45
CA PRO A 38 10.61 18.49 3.29
C PRO A 38 9.28 17.83 3.66
N GLU A 39 8.18 18.33 3.08
CA GLU A 39 6.86 17.68 3.09
C GLU A 39 6.34 17.27 4.49
N THR A 40 6.49 18.15 5.48
CA THR A 40 5.91 17.95 6.82
C THR A 40 5.12 19.16 7.33
N ALA A 41 3.98 18.89 7.97
CA ALA A 41 3.16 19.90 8.65
C ALA A 41 3.64 20.20 10.09
N TYR A 42 4.58 19.38 10.60
CA TYR A 42 4.99 19.33 11.99
C TYR A 42 6.33 20.06 12.27
N SER A 43 6.81 20.90 11.35
CA SER A 43 8.06 21.68 11.52
C SER A 43 9.25 20.75 11.82
N LEU A 44 9.88 20.86 12.99
CA LEU A 44 10.84 19.92 13.55
C LEU A 44 10.09 19.00 14.54
N PRO A 45 9.72 17.77 14.13
CA PRO A 45 8.69 17.01 14.85
C PRO A 45 9.01 16.69 16.30
N ALA A 46 10.27 16.37 16.64
CA ALA A 46 10.63 16.03 18.03
C ALA A 46 10.58 17.26 18.94
N ILE A 47 11.14 18.40 18.50
CA ILE A 47 11.06 19.66 19.24
C ILE A 47 9.60 20.13 19.34
N TYR A 48 8.84 20.06 18.25
CA TYR A 48 7.44 20.47 18.22
C TYR A 48 6.59 19.61 19.15
N ALA A 49 6.79 18.29 19.16
CA ALA A 49 6.07 17.40 20.04
C ALA A 49 6.41 17.63 21.51
N ALA A 50 7.67 17.90 21.84
CA ALA A 50 8.11 18.16 23.21
C ALA A 50 7.66 19.53 23.75
N THR A 51 7.60 20.55 22.90
CA THR A 51 7.46 21.95 23.36
C THR A 51 6.20 22.66 22.89
N GLY A 52 5.51 22.12 21.88
CA GLY A 52 4.39 22.77 21.20
C GLY A 52 4.78 23.96 20.31
N LYS A 53 6.09 24.27 20.21
CA LYS A 53 6.59 25.42 19.43
C LYS A 53 7.13 24.95 18.09
N LYS A 54 6.68 25.60 17.01
CA LYS A 54 7.26 25.41 15.67
C LYS A 54 8.52 26.26 15.55
N ILE A 55 9.53 25.72 14.88
CA ILE A 55 10.77 26.42 14.54
C ILE A 55 10.76 26.64 13.02
N GLY A 56 10.98 27.87 12.60
CA GLY A 56 10.97 28.28 11.19
C GLY A 56 12.27 28.91 10.72
N THR A 57 13.17 29.32 11.62
CA THR A 57 14.44 29.98 11.26
C THR A 57 15.65 29.43 12.00
N LEU A 58 16.86 29.69 11.49
CA LEU A 58 18.12 29.29 12.15
C LEU A 58 18.32 30.01 13.50
N GLY A 59 17.83 31.25 13.64
CA GLY A 59 17.84 31.97 14.92
C GLY A 59 16.99 31.29 15.98
N GLU A 60 15.75 30.94 15.62
CA GLU A 60 14.86 30.16 16.51
C GLU A 60 15.43 28.78 16.84
N LEU A 61 16.12 28.15 15.88
CA LEU A 61 16.82 26.88 16.09
C LEU A 61 17.97 27.01 17.11
N ARG A 62 18.70 28.13 17.08
CA ARG A 62 19.73 28.44 18.07
C ARG A 62 19.14 28.61 19.47
N ASP A 63 18.01 29.32 19.58
CA ASP A 63 17.32 29.51 20.85
C ASP A 63 16.83 28.17 21.44
N ALA A 64 16.46 27.21 20.59
CA ALA A 64 16.03 25.88 20.99
C ALA A 64 17.15 25.04 21.65
N LEU A 65 18.43 25.38 21.47
CA LEU A 65 19.55 24.69 22.14
C LEU A 65 19.45 24.80 23.67
N SER A 66 18.86 25.87 24.20
CA SER A 66 18.62 26.04 25.65
C SER A 66 17.67 24.97 26.22
N ILE A 67 16.75 24.46 25.39
CA ILE A 67 15.82 23.38 25.76
C ILE A 67 16.61 22.08 25.89
N VAL A 68 17.50 21.80 24.93
CA VAL A 68 18.39 20.63 24.96
C VAL A 68 19.29 20.67 26.19
N GLU A 69 19.91 21.81 26.48
CA GLU A 69 20.73 22.01 27.68
C GLU A 69 19.98 21.71 28.98
N SER A 70 18.72 22.15 29.07
CA SER A 70 17.92 21.95 30.29
C SER A 70 17.61 20.48 30.61
N LEU A 71 17.69 19.59 29.61
CA LEU A 71 17.43 18.15 29.76
C LEU A 71 18.67 17.38 30.24
N ILE A 72 19.87 17.97 30.17
CA ILE A 72 21.13 17.32 30.55
C ILE A 72 21.46 17.69 32.00
N VAL A 73 20.91 16.92 32.94
CA VAL A 73 21.17 17.07 34.38
C VAL A 73 22.05 15.90 34.85
N PRO A 74 23.34 16.09 35.13
CA PRO A 74 24.30 15.02 35.40
C PRO A 74 24.18 14.47 36.83
N GLU A 75 23.00 13.94 37.17
CA GLU A 75 22.71 13.25 38.42
C GLU A 75 22.52 11.76 38.14
N GLN A 76 23.04 10.89 39.03
CA GLN A 76 22.97 9.43 38.87
C GLN A 76 21.55 8.90 39.13
N ASN A 77 20.63 9.19 38.21
CA ASN A 77 19.21 8.88 38.29
C ASN A 77 18.68 8.47 36.91
N LEU A 78 17.82 7.44 36.88
CA LEU A 78 17.27 6.90 35.63
C LEU A 78 16.49 7.94 34.82
N GLU A 79 15.62 8.72 35.45
CA GLU A 79 14.85 9.78 34.78
C GLU A 79 15.78 10.82 34.13
N LYS A 80 16.84 11.22 34.85
CA LYS A 80 17.81 12.19 34.33
C LYS A 80 18.64 11.64 33.17
N ALA A 81 19.03 10.36 33.23
CA ALA A 81 19.70 9.69 32.11
C ALA A 81 18.78 9.58 30.88
N LEU A 82 17.49 9.26 31.04
CA LEU A 82 16.53 9.21 29.94
C LEU A 82 16.25 10.60 29.35
N ASN A 83 16.15 11.64 30.18
CA ASN A 83 16.03 13.02 29.71
C ASN A 83 17.27 13.46 28.90
N ALA A 84 18.48 13.07 29.33
CA ALA A 84 19.70 13.31 28.56
C ALA A 84 19.68 12.56 27.21
N GLY A 85 19.14 11.32 27.18
CA GLY A 85 18.85 10.61 25.94
C GLY A 85 17.90 11.35 25.01
N LEU A 86 16.81 11.94 25.54
CA LEU A 86 15.92 12.81 24.77
C LEU A 86 16.66 14.07 24.27
N ALA A 87 17.53 14.66 25.07
CA ALA A 87 18.39 15.78 24.66
C ALA A 87 19.27 15.41 23.45
N THR A 88 19.79 14.17 23.43
CA THR A 88 20.55 13.64 22.30
C THR A 88 19.69 13.54 21.04
N ALA A 89 18.44 13.07 21.16
CA ALA A 89 17.50 13.03 20.04
C ALA A 89 17.18 14.44 19.50
N LEU A 90 16.93 15.42 20.38
CA LEU A 90 16.71 16.81 19.97
C LEU A 90 17.97 17.42 19.33
N SER A 91 19.16 17.12 19.85
CA SER A 91 20.43 17.55 19.25
C SER A 91 20.59 16.99 17.83
N ALA A 92 20.26 15.72 17.64
CA ALA A 92 20.28 15.10 16.31
C ALA A 92 19.27 15.76 15.36
N GLU A 93 18.06 16.10 15.83
CA GLU A 93 17.07 16.83 15.00
C GLU A 93 17.58 18.20 14.58
N ILE A 94 18.25 18.92 15.49
CA ILE A 94 18.87 20.23 15.20
C ILE A 94 19.97 20.09 14.15
N ILE A 95 20.86 19.11 14.29
CA ILE A 95 21.96 18.87 13.33
C ILE A 95 21.38 18.52 11.95
N GLU A 96 20.41 17.63 11.89
CA GLU A 96 19.75 17.23 10.64
C GLU A 96 18.99 18.40 10.00
N ALA A 97 18.29 19.22 10.80
CA ALA A 97 17.63 20.43 10.30
C ALA A 97 18.63 21.43 9.70
N CYS A 98 19.81 21.59 10.30
CA CYS A 98 20.89 22.41 9.75
C CYS A 98 21.37 21.90 8.38
N LYS A 99 21.46 20.57 8.17
CA LYS A 99 21.80 19.99 6.85
C LYS A 99 20.80 20.44 5.78
N TYR A 100 19.50 20.30 6.06
CA TYR A 100 18.42 20.72 5.14
C TYR A 100 18.28 22.25 4.97
N ALA A 101 18.75 23.04 5.93
CA ALA A 101 18.76 24.50 5.81
C ALA A 101 19.91 25.02 4.93
N VAL A 102 21.06 24.32 4.95
CA VAL A 102 22.25 24.73 4.20
C VAL A 102 22.24 24.18 2.77
N GLU A 103 21.77 22.94 2.61
CA GLU A 103 21.74 22.19 1.35
C GLU A 103 20.30 21.82 0.96
N GLU A 104 19.93 21.99 -0.30
CA GLU A 104 18.57 21.71 -0.79
C GLU A 104 18.25 20.20 -0.75
N LYS A 105 19.26 19.36 -0.98
CA LYS A 105 19.13 17.90 -0.99
C LYS A 105 20.36 17.25 -0.31
N PRO A 106 20.42 17.25 1.03
CA PRO A 106 21.58 16.73 1.78
C PRO A 106 21.71 15.19 1.73
N TYR A 107 20.67 14.49 1.26
CA TYR A 107 20.66 13.04 1.10
C TYR A 107 20.46 12.62 -0.35
N SER A 108 21.25 11.65 -0.79
CA SER A 108 21.16 11.02 -2.10
C SER A 108 21.04 9.51 -1.97
N GLU A 109 20.44 8.88 -2.98
CA GLU A 109 20.37 7.43 -3.08
C GLU A 109 21.78 6.81 -2.87
N PRO A 110 21.88 5.74 -2.06
CA PRO A 110 20.78 4.92 -1.54
C PRO A 110 20.06 5.50 -0.31
N CYS A 111 20.60 6.54 0.35
CA CYS A 111 20.03 7.08 1.59
C CYS A 111 18.80 7.95 1.35
N VAL A 112 17.74 7.71 2.11
CA VAL A 112 16.46 8.42 2.01
C VAL A 112 16.46 9.73 2.81
N GLY A 113 17.16 9.78 3.95
CA GLY A 113 17.11 10.91 4.88
C GLY A 113 15.75 11.04 5.58
N PHE A 114 15.20 12.25 5.59
CA PHE A 114 13.92 12.54 6.24
C PHE A 114 12.73 11.88 5.54
N ILE A 115 11.85 11.23 6.32
CA ILE A 115 10.63 10.60 5.84
C ILE A 115 9.47 11.59 5.86
N SER A 116 8.78 11.82 4.73
CA SER A 116 7.69 12.80 4.64
C SER A 116 6.40 12.35 5.35
N ASP A 117 5.51 13.30 5.66
CA ASP A 117 4.23 12.99 6.31
C ASP A 117 3.33 12.10 5.45
N ALA A 118 3.43 12.22 4.12
CA ALA A 118 2.67 11.38 3.18
C ALA A 118 3.06 9.90 3.31
N VAL A 119 4.35 9.62 3.45
CA VAL A 119 4.86 8.26 3.71
C VAL A 119 4.40 7.75 5.07
N ILE A 120 4.44 8.57 6.12
CA ILE A 120 3.96 8.12 7.44
C ILE A 120 2.46 7.78 7.40
N ARG A 121 1.67 8.56 6.65
CA ARG A 121 0.25 8.29 6.45
C ARG A 121 0.01 6.98 5.72
N SER A 122 0.81 6.64 4.70
CA SER A 122 0.69 5.36 4.00
C SER A 122 1.06 4.16 4.87
N LEU A 123 1.99 4.33 5.81
CA LEU A 123 2.37 3.31 6.80
C LEU A 123 1.37 3.15 7.96
N GLY A 124 0.49 4.14 8.17
CA GLY A 124 -0.43 4.20 9.31
C GLY A 124 -1.38 3.02 9.39
N VAL A 125 -2.11 2.74 8.29
CA VAL A 125 -3.07 1.63 8.24
C VAL A 125 -2.37 0.29 8.49
N PRO A 126 -1.27 -0.06 7.78
CA PRO A 126 -0.54 -1.30 8.04
C PRO A 126 -0.03 -1.46 9.49
N LEU A 127 0.42 -0.38 10.13
CA LEU A 127 0.86 -0.40 11.54
C LEU A 127 -0.32 -0.65 12.51
N VAL A 128 -1.50 -0.09 12.22
CA VAL A 128 -2.69 -0.24 13.07
C VAL A 128 -3.33 -1.62 12.88
N THR A 129 -3.38 -2.13 11.65
CA THR A 129 -3.92 -3.46 11.36
C THR A 129 -2.99 -4.60 11.77
N GLY A 130 -1.72 -4.29 12.04
CA GLY A 130 -0.68 -5.27 12.36
C GLY A 130 -0.09 -5.98 11.13
N ASP A 131 -0.39 -5.50 9.92
CA ASP A 131 0.26 -5.95 8.67
C ASP A 131 1.76 -5.59 8.65
N ILE A 132 2.14 -4.50 9.32
CA ILE A 132 3.51 -4.26 9.77
C ILE A 132 3.55 -4.59 11.27
N PRO A 133 4.06 -5.77 11.67
CA PRO A 133 4.00 -6.20 13.07
C PRO A 133 4.90 -5.37 14.00
N GLY A 134 5.92 -4.71 13.44
CA GLY A 134 6.97 -4.03 14.18
C GLY A 134 7.86 -3.17 13.30
N VAL A 135 8.62 -2.29 13.94
CA VAL A 135 9.66 -1.46 13.32
C VAL A 135 11.02 -1.82 13.91
N ALA A 136 11.93 -2.31 13.08
CA ALA A 136 13.30 -2.64 13.46
C ALA A 136 14.24 -1.50 13.07
N VAL A 137 14.95 -0.90 14.02
CA VAL A 137 15.97 0.13 13.73
C VAL A 137 17.35 -0.48 13.91
N VAL A 138 18.03 -0.80 12.81
CA VAL A 138 19.36 -1.42 12.84
C VAL A 138 20.42 -0.34 12.60
N ILE A 139 21.29 -0.12 13.58
CA ILE A 139 22.33 0.90 13.55
C ILE A 139 23.72 0.28 13.70
N GLY A 140 24.72 0.86 13.05
CA GLY A 140 26.12 0.51 13.24
C GLY A 140 26.67 -0.43 12.17
N GLU A 141 27.38 -1.49 12.57
CA GLU A 141 28.10 -2.42 11.69
C GLU A 141 28.00 -3.86 12.25
N ALA A 142 27.56 -4.82 11.43
CA ALA A 142 27.61 -6.23 11.77
C ALA A 142 29.02 -6.82 11.51
N PRO A 143 29.38 -8.00 12.04
CA PRO A 143 30.67 -8.65 11.79
C PRO A 143 30.96 -8.95 10.31
N SER A 144 29.91 -9.12 9.49
CA SER A 144 30.01 -9.34 8.05
C SER A 144 28.75 -8.90 7.31
N ALA A 145 28.86 -8.72 5.99
CA ALA A 145 27.71 -8.44 5.13
C ALA A 145 26.66 -9.56 5.13
N GLN A 146 27.08 -10.82 5.30
CA GLN A 146 26.21 -11.98 5.35
C GLN A 146 25.36 -11.98 6.64
N GLU A 147 25.96 -11.66 7.79
CA GLU A 147 25.24 -11.53 9.06
C GLU A 147 24.26 -10.35 9.03
N ALA A 148 24.68 -9.21 8.48
CA ALA A 148 23.79 -8.07 8.25
C ALA A 148 22.57 -8.47 7.42
N ALA A 149 22.79 -9.12 6.27
CA ALA A 149 21.72 -9.54 5.37
C ALA A 149 20.81 -10.58 6.01
N LYS A 150 21.35 -11.50 6.81
CA LYS A 150 20.56 -12.50 7.54
C LYS A 150 19.57 -11.83 8.49
N VAL A 151 20.03 -10.91 9.33
CA VAL A 151 19.18 -10.18 10.28
C VAL A 151 18.13 -9.32 9.55
N ILE A 152 18.55 -8.57 8.52
CA ILE A 152 17.64 -7.67 7.76
C ILE A 152 16.56 -8.47 7.03
N LYS A 153 16.95 -9.53 6.30
CA LYS A 153 16.01 -10.38 5.56
C LYS A 153 15.07 -11.14 6.49
N ASP A 154 15.52 -11.56 7.66
CA ASP A 154 14.65 -12.22 8.63
C ASP A 154 13.55 -11.27 9.14
N TYR A 155 13.89 -10.01 9.46
CA TYR A 155 12.86 -9.00 9.76
C TYR A 155 11.92 -8.73 8.59
N GLN A 156 12.47 -8.60 7.36
CA GLN A 156 11.68 -8.36 6.15
C GLN A 156 10.71 -9.51 5.86
N ASN A 157 11.16 -10.77 6.00
CA ASN A 157 10.34 -11.97 5.82
C ASN A 157 9.22 -12.07 6.87
N LYS A 158 9.46 -11.54 8.07
CA LYS A 158 8.44 -11.43 9.12
C LYS A 158 7.52 -10.21 8.94
N GLY A 159 7.69 -9.45 7.84
CA GLY A 159 6.85 -8.31 7.46
C GLY A 159 7.15 -7.01 8.21
N LEU A 160 8.22 -6.95 8.99
CA LEU A 160 8.59 -5.74 9.73
C LEU A 160 9.08 -4.63 8.78
N LEU A 161 8.93 -3.39 9.22
CA LEU A 161 9.57 -2.24 8.61
C LEU A 161 10.96 -2.06 9.21
N VAL A 162 12.00 -2.16 8.40
CA VAL A 162 13.40 -2.10 8.81
C VAL A 162 13.99 -0.74 8.41
N PHE A 163 14.60 -0.03 9.35
CA PHE A 163 15.39 1.18 9.10
C PHE A 163 16.86 0.90 9.34
N LEU A 164 17.71 1.35 8.43
CA LEU A 164 19.16 1.14 8.47
C LEU A 164 19.90 2.47 8.67
N VAL A 165 20.85 2.52 9.60
CA VAL A 165 21.71 3.69 9.86
C VAL A 165 23.17 3.26 10.02
N GLY A 166 24.08 3.95 9.34
CA GLY A 166 25.52 3.66 9.42
C GLY A 166 25.98 2.60 8.41
N LYS A 167 27.11 1.96 8.73
CA LYS A 167 27.83 1.06 7.81
C LYS A 167 27.06 -0.23 7.46
N ILE A 168 26.04 -0.56 8.25
CA ILE A 168 25.09 -1.63 7.94
C ILE A 168 24.41 -1.43 6.56
N ILE A 169 24.29 -0.19 6.08
CA ILE A 169 23.76 0.14 4.75
C ILE A 169 24.68 -0.44 3.65
N ASP A 170 25.99 -0.23 3.77
CA ASP A 170 26.97 -0.76 2.80
C ASP A 170 27.00 -2.29 2.83
N GLN A 171 26.88 -2.88 4.01
CA GLN A 171 26.79 -4.33 4.19
C GLN A 171 25.54 -4.93 3.54
N ALA A 172 24.40 -4.25 3.66
CA ALA A 172 23.16 -4.64 2.98
C ALA A 172 23.31 -4.58 1.45
N LEU A 173 23.96 -3.54 0.93
CA LEU A 173 24.26 -3.39 -0.51
C LEU A 173 25.21 -4.49 -1.01
N GLU A 174 26.30 -4.75 -0.28
CA GLU A 174 27.28 -5.79 -0.61
C GLU A 174 26.63 -7.17 -0.70
N ALA A 175 25.72 -7.47 0.23
CA ALA A 175 24.95 -8.70 0.26
C ALA A 175 23.71 -8.69 -0.67
N LYS A 176 23.53 -7.63 -1.47
CA LYS A 176 22.44 -7.47 -2.45
C LYS A 176 21.03 -7.57 -1.82
N VAL A 177 20.87 -7.05 -0.61
CA VAL A 177 19.54 -6.84 -0.02
C VAL A 177 18.87 -5.71 -0.80
N LYS A 178 17.69 -5.97 -1.37
CA LYS A 178 16.91 -4.94 -2.04
C LYS A 178 16.31 -4.01 -0.99
N MET A 179 16.53 -2.71 -1.16
CA MET A 179 16.08 -1.67 -0.24
C MET A 179 15.14 -0.70 -0.93
N GLY A 180 14.20 -0.16 -0.16
CA GLY A 180 13.12 0.69 -0.63
C GLY A 180 12.00 0.73 0.41
N LEU A 181 11.20 1.79 0.37
CA LEU A 181 10.05 1.94 1.27
C LEU A 181 9.00 0.86 0.99
N GLU A 182 8.77 0.57 -0.29
CA GLU A 182 7.89 -0.48 -0.80
C GLU A 182 8.36 -1.88 -0.39
N LEU A 183 9.67 -2.08 -0.23
CA LEU A 183 10.28 -3.32 0.24
C LEU A 183 10.42 -3.39 1.76
N ARG A 184 9.97 -2.35 2.48
CA ARG A 184 10.05 -2.23 3.95
C ARG A 184 11.48 -2.25 4.49
N VAL A 185 12.49 -1.90 3.70
CA VAL A 185 13.90 -1.78 4.15
C VAL A 185 14.44 -0.42 3.74
N VAL A 186 14.52 0.51 4.69
CA VAL A 186 14.73 1.93 4.45
C VAL A 186 16.10 2.39 4.99
N PRO A 187 17.09 2.63 4.13
CA PRO A 187 18.35 3.24 4.52
C PRO A 187 18.18 4.75 4.78
N LEU A 188 18.43 5.20 6.02
CA LEU A 188 18.23 6.61 6.40
C LEU A 188 19.47 7.45 6.10
N GLY A 189 20.64 7.02 6.56
CA GLY A 189 21.87 7.79 6.45
C GLY A 189 23.06 7.11 7.13
N TYR A 190 24.27 7.55 6.79
CA TYR A 190 25.51 7.04 7.37
C TYR A 190 25.80 7.64 8.75
N ASP A 191 25.44 8.90 8.98
CA ASP A 191 25.65 9.55 10.27
C ASP A 191 24.67 9.02 11.31
N VAL A 192 25.16 8.83 12.55
CA VAL A 192 24.32 8.41 13.68
C VAL A 192 23.14 9.36 13.90
N THR A 193 23.30 10.66 13.63
CA THR A 193 22.22 11.66 13.76
C THR A 193 21.01 11.36 12.88
N SER A 194 21.19 10.68 11.75
CA SER A 194 20.10 10.32 10.85
C SER A 194 19.08 9.34 11.47
N VAL A 195 19.40 8.69 12.60
CA VAL A 195 18.44 7.90 13.38
C VAL A 195 17.24 8.73 13.86
N ILE A 196 17.39 10.05 13.96
CA ILE A 196 16.28 10.94 14.29
C ILE A 196 15.15 10.84 13.26
N HIS A 197 15.44 10.51 12.00
CA HIS A 197 14.43 10.40 10.95
C HIS A 197 13.42 9.28 11.25
N VAL A 198 13.82 8.15 11.86
CA VAL A 198 12.85 7.13 12.33
C VAL A 198 12.20 7.49 13.66
N VAL A 199 12.90 8.20 14.56
CA VAL A 199 12.28 8.73 15.78
C VAL A 199 11.12 9.68 15.45
N THR A 200 11.30 10.56 14.45
CA THR A 200 10.22 11.45 13.99
C THR A 200 9.07 10.70 13.34
N VAL A 201 9.27 9.50 12.79
CA VAL A 201 8.16 8.64 12.33
C VAL A 201 7.29 8.21 13.52
N ALA A 202 7.90 7.73 14.59
CA ALA A 202 7.18 7.33 15.81
C ALA A 202 6.45 8.52 16.47
N ILE A 203 7.12 9.68 16.57
CA ILE A 203 6.54 10.90 17.14
C ILE A 203 5.37 11.40 16.29
N ARG A 204 5.53 11.47 14.97
CA ARG A 204 4.44 11.91 14.09
C ARG A 204 3.31 10.90 14.03
N ALA A 205 3.54 9.60 14.21
CA ALA A 205 2.45 8.64 14.37
C ALA A 205 1.56 8.98 15.58
N ALA A 206 2.14 9.46 16.68
CA ALA A 206 1.36 9.94 17.84
C ALA A 206 0.59 11.22 17.54
N LEU A 207 1.21 12.19 16.85
CA LEU A 207 0.56 13.46 16.49
C LEU A 207 -0.54 13.28 15.42
N ILE A 208 -0.35 12.37 14.47
CA ILE A 208 -1.27 12.12 13.35
C ILE A 208 -2.41 11.19 13.76
N PHE A 209 -2.08 10.00 14.30
CA PHE A 209 -3.06 8.95 14.57
C PHE A 209 -3.55 8.94 16.01
N GLY A 210 -2.66 9.26 16.96
CA GLY A 210 -3.03 9.43 18.37
C GLY A 210 -3.69 10.77 18.67
N ALA A 211 -3.62 11.73 17.74
CA ALA A 211 -4.06 13.11 17.93
C ALA A 211 -3.51 13.76 19.21
N VAL A 212 -2.30 13.35 19.64
CA VAL A 212 -1.66 13.87 20.85
C VAL A 212 -1.37 15.36 20.65
N PRO A 213 -1.82 16.26 21.56
CA PRO A 213 -1.52 17.68 21.47
C PRO A 213 0.00 17.94 21.53
N PRO A 214 0.55 18.75 20.60
CA PRO A 214 1.95 19.18 20.67
C PRO A 214 2.26 19.87 22.01
N GLY A 215 3.40 19.55 22.63
CA GLY A 215 3.79 20.03 23.95
C GLY A 215 3.35 19.12 25.11
N ASN A 216 2.52 18.10 24.86
CA ASN A 216 2.18 17.09 25.85
C ASN A 216 3.15 15.91 25.78
N LEU A 217 4.37 16.10 26.30
CA LEU A 217 5.43 15.08 26.24
C LEU A 217 5.05 13.78 26.98
N GLU A 218 4.34 13.86 28.09
CA GLU A 218 3.93 12.67 28.85
C GLU A 218 3.01 11.76 28.03
N GLU A 219 1.99 12.35 27.40
CA GLU A 219 1.05 11.62 26.55
C GLU A 219 1.73 11.10 25.27
N LEU A 220 2.68 11.85 24.73
CA LEU A 220 3.50 11.43 23.59
C LEU A 220 4.31 10.16 23.93
N LEU A 221 5.07 10.18 25.02
CA LEU A 221 5.91 9.06 25.45
C LEU A 221 5.08 7.83 25.82
N LYS A 222 3.87 8.04 26.38
CA LYS A 222 2.92 6.96 26.60
C LYS A 222 2.45 6.35 25.28
N TYR A 223 2.05 7.18 24.31
CA TYR A 223 1.61 6.70 23.00
C TYR A 223 2.71 5.89 22.29
N THR A 224 3.93 6.41 22.22
CA THR A 224 5.04 5.69 21.55
C THR A 224 5.30 4.34 22.21
N ARG A 225 5.31 4.30 23.56
CA ARG A 225 5.51 3.06 24.32
C ARG A 225 4.40 2.03 24.13
N GLU A 226 3.15 2.46 24.05
CA GLU A 226 1.99 1.55 23.98
C GLU A 226 1.59 1.18 22.55
N ARG A 227 1.82 2.06 21.57
CA ARG A 227 1.22 1.96 20.22
C ARG A 227 2.21 1.81 19.08
N VAL A 228 3.49 2.19 19.27
CA VAL A 228 4.51 2.08 18.21
C VAL A 228 5.43 0.90 18.51
N PRO A 229 5.27 -0.26 17.87
CA PRO A 229 6.04 -1.48 18.16
C PRO A 229 7.49 -1.41 17.59
N ALA A 230 8.30 -0.47 18.08
CA ALA A 230 9.68 -0.30 17.65
C ALA A 230 10.70 -0.86 18.66
N PHE A 231 11.86 -1.26 18.14
CA PHE A 231 13.06 -1.64 18.90
C PHE A 231 14.32 -1.28 18.10
N VAL A 232 15.47 -1.21 18.78
CA VAL A 232 16.75 -0.84 18.16
C VAL A 232 17.73 -2.01 18.26
N ASN A 233 18.41 -2.34 17.17
CA ASN A 233 19.59 -3.21 17.14
C ASN A 233 20.83 -2.34 16.94
N ALA A 234 21.65 -2.17 17.98
CA ALA A 234 22.90 -1.43 17.93
C ALA A 234 24.09 -2.39 17.80
N LEU A 235 24.59 -2.54 16.57
CA LEU A 235 25.57 -3.56 16.20
C LEU A 235 26.97 -2.96 16.02
N GLY A 236 27.98 -3.69 16.48
CA GLY A 236 29.37 -3.25 16.40
C GLY A 236 29.73 -2.22 17.49
N SER A 237 30.92 -1.62 17.37
CA SER A 237 31.45 -0.75 18.43
C SER A 237 30.54 0.45 18.72
N LEU A 238 30.19 0.63 20.01
CA LEU A 238 29.33 1.71 20.47
C LEU A 238 30.17 2.88 20.99
N SER A 239 29.99 4.07 20.39
CA SER A 239 30.50 5.32 20.96
C SER A 239 29.57 5.85 22.06
N GLU A 240 30.07 6.77 22.88
CA GLU A 240 29.27 7.46 23.90
C GLU A 240 28.01 8.10 23.30
N LEU A 241 28.14 8.70 22.10
CA LEU A 241 27.02 9.29 21.36
C LEU A 241 25.94 8.25 21.00
N VAL A 242 26.34 7.08 20.51
CA VAL A 242 25.39 6.00 20.15
C VAL A 242 24.69 5.46 21.39
N VAL A 243 25.42 5.26 22.50
CA VAL A 243 24.84 4.84 23.78
C VAL A 243 23.82 5.87 24.27
N SER A 244 24.13 7.15 24.14
CA SER A 244 23.22 8.24 24.50
C SER A 244 21.96 8.28 23.63
N ALA A 245 22.09 8.05 22.32
CA ALA A 245 20.94 7.89 21.43
C ALA A 245 20.07 6.68 21.81
N GLY A 246 20.68 5.57 22.24
CA GLY A 246 19.98 4.41 22.78
C GLY A 246 19.14 4.74 24.03
N ALA A 247 19.63 5.62 24.92
CA ALA A 247 18.83 6.10 26.04
C ALA A 247 17.59 6.90 25.59
N GLY A 248 17.68 7.65 24.48
CA GLY A 248 16.53 8.31 23.85
C GLY A 248 15.49 7.31 23.33
N ALA A 249 15.93 6.21 22.72
CA ALA A 249 15.04 5.12 22.30
C ALA A 249 14.32 4.47 23.49
N ILE A 250 15.04 4.21 24.59
CA ILE A 250 14.46 3.67 25.83
C ILE A 250 13.44 4.65 26.43
N ALA A 251 13.70 5.97 26.38
CA ALA A 251 12.76 6.98 26.85
C ALA A 251 11.42 6.93 26.08
N LEU A 252 11.48 6.68 24.76
CA LEU A 252 10.31 6.47 23.89
C LEU A 252 9.60 5.12 24.12
N GLY A 253 10.19 4.23 24.91
CA GLY A 253 9.67 2.89 25.22
C GLY A 253 10.18 1.79 24.29
N PHE A 254 11.28 2.01 23.58
CA PHE A 254 11.85 1.05 22.63
C PHE A 254 13.07 0.36 23.25
N PRO A 255 13.09 -0.98 23.32
CA PRO A 255 14.24 -1.71 23.82
C PRO A 255 15.41 -1.62 22.84
N VAL A 256 16.62 -1.65 23.38
CA VAL A 256 17.88 -1.64 22.64
C VAL A 256 18.56 -3.00 22.82
N ILE A 257 18.85 -3.66 21.72
CA ILE A 257 19.54 -4.94 21.67
C ILE A 257 20.91 -4.68 21.03
N THR A 258 21.98 -5.14 21.66
CA THR A 258 23.35 -4.96 21.15
C THR A 258 24.16 -6.23 21.21
N ASP A 259 25.16 -6.34 20.34
CA ASP A 259 26.15 -7.42 20.35
C ASP A 259 27.40 -7.08 21.19
N GLN A 260 27.47 -5.88 21.76
CA GLN A 260 28.59 -5.42 22.59
C GLN A 260 28.37 -5.72 24.06
N ASP A 261 29.47 -5.89 24.80
CA ASP A 261 29.45 -5.98 26.25
C ASP A 261 29.09 -4.62 26.87
N VAL A 262 27.87 -4.52 27.42
CA VAL A 262 27.38 -3.34 28.15
C VAL A 262 26.74 -3.75 29.47
N GLN A 263 26.51 -2.77 30.36
CA GLN A 263 25.74 -2.99 31.57
C GLN A 263 24.26 -3.13 31.20
N GLU A 264 23.76 -4.36 31.19
CA GLU A 264 22.36 -4.65 30.85
C GLU A 264 21.36 -3.98 31.78
N VAL A 265 20.22 -3.61 31.20
CA VAL A 265 19.04 -3.15 31.91
C VAL A 265 17.90 -4.08 31.47
N PRO A 266 17.38 -4.96 32.35
CA PRO A 266 16.38 -5.95 31.98
C PRO A 266 15.23 -5.36 31.16
N HIS A 267 14.90 -5.99 30.04
CA HIS A 267 13.91 -5.57 29.04
C HIS A 267 14.22 -4.30 28.23
N TYR A 268 15.14 -3.43 28.66
CA TYR A 268 15.40 -2.15 28.00
C TYR A 268 16.73 -2.10 27.24
N LEU A 269 17.79 -2.69 27.79
CA LEU A 269 19.10 -2.80 27.18
C LEU A 269 19.61 -4.23 27.34
N ILE A 270 19.65 -4.98 26.24
CA ILE A 270 19.86 -6.43 26.23
C ILE A 270 21.09 -6.74 25.36
N VAL A 271 21.97 -7.61 25.88
CA VAL A 271 23.12 -8.12 25.13
C VAL A 271 22.75 -9.43 24.45
N GLN A 272 22.84 -9.47 23.13
CA GLN A 272 22.68 -10.68 22.33
C GLN A 272 23.81 -10.77 21.31
N LYS A 273 24.79 -11.64 21.60
CA LYS A 273 25.97 -11.85 20.75
C LYS A 273 25.74 -12.89 19.64
N ASP A 274 24.74 -13.74 19.81
CA ASP A 274 24.38 -14.75 18.82
C ASP A 274 23.44 -14.13 17.77
N TYR A 275 23.97 -13.87 16.58
CA TYR A 275 23.24 -13.23 15.49
C TYR A 275 22.00 -14.01 15.05
N ASP A 276 21.99 -15.34 15.25
CA ASP A 276 20.83 -16.20 15.00
C ASP A 276 19.68 -15.93 15.97
N LYS A 277 20.00 -15.36 17.14
CA LYS A 277 19.05 -15.04 18.20
C LYS A 277 18.73 -13.56 18.30
N ILE A 278 19.40 -12.68 17.55
CA ILE A 278 19.13 -11.22 17.59
C ILE A 278 17.66 -10.93 17.28
N VAL A 279 17.14 -11.49 16.18
CA VAL A 279 15.75 -11.27 15.76
C VAL A 279 14.73 -11.76 16.80
N PRO A 280 14.75 -13.03 17.24
CA PRO A 280 13.77 -13.50 18.24
C PRO A 280 13.89 -12.74 19.57
N THR A 281 15.12 -12.41 20.01
CA THR A 281 15.33 -11.60 21.22
C THR A 281 14.69 -10.22 21.09
N SER A 282 14.81 -9.59 19.92
CA SER A 282 14.27 -8.24 19.68
C SER A 282 12.75 -8.22 19.64
N LEU A 283 12.15 -9.23 18.99
CA LEU A 283 10.69 -9.41 18.95
C LEU A 283 10.12 -9.69 20.35
N GLU A 284 10.77 -10.57 21.11
CA GLU A 284 10.38 -10.89 22.48
C GLU A 284 10.48 -9.65 23.40
N ALA A 285 11.60 -8.92 23.33
CA ALA A 285 11.83 -7.72 24.13
C ALA A 285 10.75 -6.66 23.90
N ARG A 286 10.23 -6.55 22.67
CA ARG A 286 9.14 -5.61 22.35
C ARG A 286 7.74 -6.19 22.54
N GLY A 287 7.62 -7.49 22.79
CA GLY A 287 6.33 -8.18 22.87
C GLY A 287 5.63 -8.37 21.53
N ILE A 288 6.38 -8.34 20.42
CA ILE A 288 5.85 -8.55 19.08
C ILE A 288 5.67 -10.05 18.87
N LYS A 289 4.41 -10.47 18.73
CA LYS A 289 4.06 -11.84 18.36
C LYS A 289 3.82 -11.87 16.87
N ILE A 290 4.77 -12.39 16.11
CA ILE A 290 4.56 -12.61 14.68
C ILE A 290 3.61 -13.79 14.55
N LYS A 291 2.47 -13.57 13.89
CA LYS A 291 1.65 -14.65 13.34
C LYS A 291 2.38 -15.18 12.10
N ILE A 292 3.53 -15.83 12.28
CA ILE A 292 4.18 -16.48 11.14
C ILE A 292 3.31 -17.69 10.82
N THR A 293 2.60 -17.63 9.71
CA THR A 293 2.28 -18.87 9.01
C THR A 293 3.54 -19.18 8.22
N GLU A 294 4.40 -20.05 8.75
CA GLU A 294 5.58 -20.50 7.98
C GLU A 294 5.02 -21.22 6.77
N VAL A 295 5.10 -20.57 5.62
CA VAL A 295 4.69 -21.19 4.36
C VAL A 295 5.88 -22.02 3.88
N PRO A 296 5.74 -23.34 3.69
CA PRO A 296 6.84 -24.22 3.34
C PRO A 296 7.24 -24.06 1.86
N ILE A 297 7.85 -22.91 1.53
CA ILE A 297 8.31 -22.57 0.18
C ILE A 297 9.79 -22.15 0.19
N PRO A 298 10.51 -22.31 -0.93
CA PRO A 298 11.97 -22.11 -0.97
C PRO A 298 12.42 -20.66 -1.17
N VAL A 299 11.49 -19.70 -1.15
CA VAL A 299 11.74 -18.26 -1.39
C VAL A 299 11.05 -17.41 -0.33
N GLY A 300 11.37 -16.11 -0.27
CA GLY A 300 10.71 -15.19 0.66
C GLY A 300 9.19 -15.15 0.47
N PHE A 301 8.45 -15.06 1.58
CA PHE A 301 7.00 -14.90 1.59
C PHE A 301 6.61 -13.73 2.51
N ALA A 302 6.29 -12.57 1.94
CA ALA A 302 5.92 -11.38 2.71
C ALA A 302 5.19 -10.35 1.84
N ALA A 303 4.36 -9.52 2.48
CA ALA A 303 3.70 -8.39 1.81
C ALA A 303 4.67 -7.37 1.20
N ALA A 304 5.94 -7.36 1.63
CA ALA A 304 7.00 -6.55 1.02
C ALA A 304 7.26 -6.89 -0.46
N PHE A 305 6.90 -8.11 -0.92
CA PHE A 305 7.11 -8.53 -2.30
C PHE A 305 5.91 -8.23 -3.24
N GLU A 306 4.79 -7.70 -2.70
CA GLU A 306 3.51 -7.54 -3.42
C GLU A 306 3.57 -6.68 -4.70
N GLY A 307 4.63 -5.88 -4.86
CA GLY A 307 4.85 -4.99 -6.01
C GLY A 307 5.89 -5.46 -7.03
N GLU A 308 6.53 -6.62 -6.83
CA GLU A 308 7.60 -7.06 -7.73
C GLU A 308 7.07 -7.35 -9.15
N ARG A 309 7.71 -6.76 -10.16
CA ARG A 309 7.40 -7.03 -11.57
C ARG A 309 8.42 -7.98 -12.19
N VAL A 310 7.96 -9.14 -12.64
CA VAL A 310 8.78 -10.07 -13.43
C VAL A 310 8.74 -9.67 -14.91
N ARG A 311 9.81 -9.03 -15.38
CA ARG A 311 9.96 -8.62 -16.78
C ARG A 311 10.37 -9.81 -17.66
N LYS A 312 10.32 -9.64 -18.98
CA LYS A 312 10.50 -10.73 -19.96
C LYS A 312 11.91 -11.36 -19.86
N GLU A 313 12.90 -10.53 -19.57
CA GLU A 313 14.30 -10.87 -19.40
C GLU A 313 14.55 -11.79 -18.19
N ASP A 314 13.80 -11.59 -17.11
CA ASP A 314 13.94 -12.32 -15.85
C ASP A 314 12.95 -13.48 -15.70
N MET A 315 12.01 -13.60 -16.64
CA MET A 315 10.93 -14.58 -16.63
C MET A 315 11.43 -15.99 -16.97
N PHE A 316 11.02 -16.98 -16.17
CA PHE A 316 11.19 -18.41 -16.45
C PHE A 316 9.88 -19.07 -16.89
N ALA A 317 8.76 -18.82 -16.21
CA ALA A 317 7.46 -19.36 -16.60
C ALA A 317 6.42 -18.25 -16.76
N GLU A 318 5.51 -18.40 -17.74
CA GLU A 318 4.39 -17.49 -17.99
C GLU A 318 3.09 -18.26 -18.26
N PHE A 319 2.00 -17.80 -17.63
CA PHE A 319 0.67 -18.39 -17.73
C PHE A 319 -0.39 -17.28 -17.89
N GLY A 320 -1.37 -17.46 -18.76
CA GLY A 320 -2.46 -16.48 -18.92
C GLY A 320 -2.08 -15.25 -19.75
N GLY A 321 -2.66 -14.09 -19.42
CA GLY A 321 -2.38 -12.81 -20.09
C GLY A 321 -2.67 -12.81 -21.60
N GLY A 322 -3.67 -13.59 -22.03
CA GLY A 322 -4.01 -13.81 -23.44
C GLY A 322 -2.97 -14.64 -24.23
N ARG A 323 -1.94 -15.19 -23.57
CA ARG A 323 -0.89 -16.02 -24.20
C ARG A 323 -1.19 -17.51 -24.10
N THR A 324 -1.72 -17.94 -22.97
CA THR A 324 -2.21 -19.31 -22.73
C THR A 324 -3.55 -19.25 -22.01
N PRO A 325 -4.41 -20.28 -22.14
CA PRO A 325 -5.61 -20.38 -21.32
C PRO A 325 -5.23 -20.41 -19.84
N ALA A 326 -5.81 -19.53 -19.04
CA ALA A 326 -5.62 -19.57 -17.60
C ALA A 326 -6.86 -19.10 -16.84
N TRP A 327 -7.12 -19.70 -15.67
CA TRP A 327 -8.18 -19.25 -14.78
C TRP A 327 -7.91 -19.62 -13.31
N GLU A 328 -8.49 -18.85 -12.38
CA GLU A 328 -8.47 -19.13 -10.94
C GLU A 328 -9.88 -19.14 -10.36
N LEU A 329 -10.22 -20.13 -9.53
CA LEU A 329 -11.55 -20.29 -8.96
C LEU A 329 -11.47 -20.74 -7.51
N VAL A 330 -12.15 -20.02 -6.61
CA VAL A 330 -12.52 -20.54 -5.27
C VAL A 330 -13.90 -21.14 -5.33
N ARG A 331 -14.06 -22.34 -4.77
CA ARG A 331 -15.33 -23.06 -4.73
C ARG A 331 -15.61 -23.62 -3.34
N MET A 332 -16.76 -23.28 -2.80
CA MET A 332 -17.27 -23.93 -1.59
C MET A 332 -17.66 -25.38 -1.90
N ARG A 333 -17.29 -26.28 -0.99
CA ARG A 333 -17.64 -27.70 -1.02
C ARG A 333 -18.16 -28.16 0.33
N ASP A 334 -18.84 -29.29 0.35
CA ASP A 334 -19.22 -29.94 1.59
C ASP A 334 -17.97 -30.45 2.33
N MET A 335 -17.99 -30.42 3.67
CA MET A 335 -16.87 -30.85 4.52
C MET A 335 -16.39 -32.28 4.25
N ALA A 336 -17.26 -33.15 3.71
CA ALA A 336 -16.95 -34.53 3.35
C ALA A 336 -16.22 -34.67 2.00
N ASP A 337 -16.36 -33.66 1.13
CA ASP A 337 -15.79 -33.67 -0.23
C ASP A 337 -14.40 -33.01 -0.30
N VAL A 338 -13.97 -32.36 0.79
CA VAL A 338 -12.66 -31.70 0.91
C VAL A 338 -11.74 -32.49 1.82
N GLU A 339 -10.60 -32.88 1.26
CA GLU A 339 -9.46 -33.43 1.98
C GLU A 339 -8.53 -32.27 2.34
N ASP A 340 -8.39 -32.00 3.64
CA ASP A 340 -7.61 -30.87 4.12
C ASP A 340 -6.12 -31.02 3.79
N HIS A 341 -5.45 -29.90 3.47
CA HIS A 341 -4.06 -29.82 3.03
C HIS A 341 -3.72 -30.69 1.82
N ARG A 342 -4.71 -31.04 0.98
CA ARG A 342 -4.45 -31.75 -0.27
C ARG A 342 -4.07 -30.78 -1.37
N ILE A 343 -2.82 -30.86 -1.84
CA ILE A 343 -2.32 -30.08 -2.97
C ILE A 343 -1.93 -31.03 -4.10
N GLU A 344 -2.52 -30.83 -5.28
CA GLU A 344 -2.32 -31.70 -6.45
C GLU A 344 -1.92 -30.88 -7.68
N VAL A 345 -0.80 -31.22 -8.32
CA VAL A 345 -0.37 -30.64 -9.61
C VAL A 345 -0.68 -31.65 -10.73
N ILE A 346 -1.54 -31.27 -11.66
CA ILE A 346 -2.13 -32.13 -12.69
C ILE A 346 -1.70 -31.62 -14.07
N GLY A 347 -0.61 -32.21 -14.58
CA GLY A 347 0.02 -31.82 -15.84
C GLY A 347 1.53 -31.60 -15.66
N PRO A 348 2.21 -31.04 -16.68
CA PRO A 348 3.64 -30.69 -16.57
C PRO A 348 3.89 -29.61 -15.52
N ASP A 349 4.84 -29.82 -14.61
CA ASP A 349 5.35 -28.77 -13.72
C ASP A 349 6.39 -27.90 -14.46
N ILE A 350 6.79 -26.77 -13.88
CA ILE A 350 7.67 -25.80 -14.52
C ILE A 350 9.09 -26.31 -14.78
N ASP A 351 9.53 -27.37 -14.10
CA ASP A 351 10.82 -28.04 -14.38
C ASP A 351 10.82 -28.90 -15.65
N THR A 352 9.66 -29.09 -16.26
CA THR A 352 9.54 -29.72 -17.59
C THR A 352 9.79 -28.74 -18.74
N LEU A 353 9.88 -27.44 -18.44
CA LEU A 353 10.17 -26.40 -19.42
C LEU A 353 11.64 -26.46 -19.88
N ALA A 354 11.92 -25.86 -21.04
CA ALA A 354 13.28 -25.70 -21.52
C ALA A 354 14.10 -24.81 -20.56
N PRO A 355 15.45 -24.91 -20.55
CA PRO A 355 16.30 -24.13 -19.64
C PRO A 355 16.10 -22.61 -19.71
N GLU A 356 15.72 -22.08 -20.87
CA GLU A 356 15.39 -20.67 -21.07
C GLU A 356 14.02 -20.26 -20.50
N GLY A 357 13.23 -21.23 -20.02
CA GLY A 357 11.86 -21.04 -19.59
C GLY A 357 10.83 -21.30 -20.69
N GLY A 358 9.57 -20.98 -20.41
CA GLY A 358 8.49 -21.19 -21.37
C GLY A 358 7.11 -20.78 -20.87
N LYS A 359 6.08 -21.29 -21.54
CA LYS A 359 4.68 -20.97 -21.27
C LYS A 359 3.89 -22.24 -21.04
N LEU A 360 2.96 -22.21 -20.09
CA LEU A 360 2.02 -23.28 -19.81
C LEU A 360 0.61 -22.71 -19.64
N PRO A 361 -0.45 -23.49 -19.89
CA PRO A 361 -1.78 -23.15 -19.40
C PRO A 361 -1.82 -23.34 -17.88
N LEU A 362 -2.77 -22.68 -17.20
CA LEU A 362 -2.86 -22.76 -15.74
C LEU A 362 -4.31 -22.70 -15.27
N ALA A 363 -4.74 -23.67 -14.48
CA ALA A 363 -5.93 -23.51 -13.66
C ALA A 363 -5.59 -23.66 -12.18
N ILE A 364 -6.00 -22.70 -11.36
CA ILE A 364 -5.91 -22.76 -9.90
C ILE A 364 -7.32 -22.97 -9.36
N LEU A 365 -7.63 -24.18 -8.91
CA LEU A 365 -8.90 -24.49 -8.27
C LEU A 365 -8.67 -24.68 -6.77
N VAL A 366 -9.21 -23.75 -5.98
CA VAL A 366 -9.16 -23.79 -4.51
C VAL A 366 -10.54 -24.22 -4.00
N GLU A 367 -10.60 -25.43 -3.46
CA GLU A 367 -11.81 -25.98 -2.84
C GLU A 367 -11.74 -25.73 -1.33
N VAL A 368 -12.74 -25.03 -0.80
CA VAL A 368 -12.79 -24.63 0.62
C VAL A 368 -14.06 -25.19 1.26
N ALA A 369 -13.95 -25.60 2.51
CA ALA A 369 -15.10 -26.02 3.31
C ALA A 369 -15.00 -25.43 4.71
N GLY A 370 -16.12 -25.03 5.28
CA GLY A 370 -16.19 -24.62 6.67
C GLY A 370 -17.61 -24.37 7.14
N LYS A 371 -17.84 -24.44 8.45
CA LYS A 371 -19.19 -24.36 9.05
C LYS A 371 -19.91 -23.04 8.75
N ASN A 372 -19.15 -21.94 8.70
CA ASN A 372 -19.67 -20.60 8.43
C ASN A 372 -19.43 -20.16 6.99
N MET A 373 -18.83 -21.02 6.15
CA MET A 373 -18.58 -20.73 4.74
C MET A 373 -19.90 -20.66 3.97
N GLN A 374 -19.99 -19.72 3.02
CA GLN A 374 -21.17 -19.50 2.18
C GLN A 374 -20.71 -19.26 0.74
N GLU A 375 -21.57 -19.56 -0.24
CA GLU A 375 -21.24 -19.30 -1.65
C GLU A 375 -20.95 -17.81 -1.92
N ASP A 376 -21.59 -16.90 -1.18
CA ASP A 376 -21.38 -15.45 -1.29
C ASP A 376 -19.96 -15.02 -0.88
N PHE A 377 -19.21 -15.85 -0.13
CA PHE A 377 -17.85 -15.53 0.29
C PHE A 377 -16.80 -15.97 -0.74
N GLU A 378 -17.14 -16.87 -1.67
CA GLU A 378 -16.21 -17.37 -2.67
C GLU A 378 -15.52 -16.24 -3.47
N PRO A 379 -16.21 -15.22 -4.03
CA PRO A 379 -15.52 -14.17 -4.80
C PRO A 379 -14.59 -13.29 -3.96
N VAL A 380 -14.92 -13.07 -2.68
CA VAL A 380 -14.05 -12.34 -1.75
C VAL A 380 -12.75 -13.09 -1.49
N ILE A 381 -12.87 -14.40 -1.25
CA ILE A 381 -11.73 -15.28 -1.00
C ILE A 381 -10.90 -15.45 -2.29
N GLU A 382 -11.56 -15.60 -3.44
CA GLU A 382 -10.91 -15.70 -4.75
C GLU A 382 -10.04 -14.48 -5.04
N ARG A 383 -10.51 -13.29 -4.68
CA ARG A 383 -9.74 -12.06 -4.83
C ARG A 383 -8.42 -12.09 -4.05
N ARG A 384 -8.33 -12.83 -2.95
CA ARG A 384 -7.09 -12.93 -2.15
C ARG A 384 -6.01 -13.77 -2.82
N ILE A 385 -6.35 -14.62 -3.80
CA ILE A 385 -5.34 -15.34 -4.61
C ILE A 385 -4.34 -14.33 -5.18
N HIS A 386 -4.81 -13.19 -5.68
CA HIS A 386 -3.92 -12.15 -6.17
C HIS A 386 -2.91 -11.65 -5.14
N TYR A 387 -3.32 -11.37 -3.92
CA TYR A 387 -2.43 -10.90 -2.87
C TYR A 387 -1.47 -12.01 -2.43
N PHE A 388 -1.98 -13.22 -2.19
CA PHE A 388 -1.20 -14.35 -1.69
C PHE A 388 -0.11 -14.78 -2.66
N LEU A 389 -0.37 -14.75 -3.98
CA LEU A 389 0.65 -15.09 -4.97
C LEU A 389 1.69 -14.00 -5.16
N ASN A 390 1.33 -12.72 -5.01
CA ASN A 390 2.30 -11.62 -5.06
C ASN A 390 3.12 -11.48 -3.77
N TYR A 391 2.77 -12.16 -2.68
CA TYR A 391 3.63 -12.23 -1.48
C TYR A 391 4.83 -13.15 -1.67
N ILE A 392 4.83 -13.99 -2.70
CA ILE A 392 5.93 -14.91 -3.03
C ILE A 392 7.00 -14.12 -3.81
N GLU A 393 8.22 -14.07 -3.27
CA GLU A 393 9.35 -13.39 -3.92
C GLU A 393 9.59 -13.90 -5.35
N GLY A 394 9.64 -12.98 -6.31
CA GLY A 394 9.85 -13.25 -7.73
C GLY A 394 8.68 -13.97 -8.44
N VAL A 395 7.48 -13.96 -7.86
CA VAL A 395 6.22 -14.32 -8.54
C VAL A 395 5.38 -13.06 -8.75
N MET A 396 4.83 -12.89 -9.95
CA MET A 396 3.96 -11.77 -10.30
C MET A 396 2.62 -12.32 -10.77
N HIS A 397 1.52 -11.91 -10.10
CA HIS A 397 0.15 -12.24 -10.49
C HIS A 397 -0.66 -10.97 -10.77
N ILE A 398 -1.36 -10.91 -11.91
CA ILE A 398 -2.22 -9.79 -12.31
C ILE A 398 -3.53 -10.36 -12.86
N GLY A 399 -4.63 -9.62 -12.71
CA GLY A 399 -5.94 -10.03 -13.20
C GLY A 399 -6.74 -10.77 -12.13
N GLN A 400 -7.75 -11.48 -12.58
CA GLN A 400 -8.68 -12.28 -11.78
C GLN A 400 -9.41 -13.28 -12.67
N ARG A 401 -10.09 -14.28 -12.09
CA ARG A 401 -10.94 -15.23 -12.83
C ARG A 401 -10.19 -15.83 -14.03
N ASP A 402 -10.76 -15.76 -15.24
CA ASP A 402 -10.21 -16.30 -16.49
C ASP A 402 -9.37 -15.31 -17.32
N ILE A 403 -9.11 -14.11 -16.78
CA ILE A 403 -8.21 -13.12 -17.38
C ILE A 403 -6.89 -12.98 -16.61
N MET A 404 -6.62 -13.90 -15.68
CA MET A 404 -5.40 -13.89 -14.87
C MET A 404 -4.13 -13.99 -15.72
N TRP A 405 -3.02 -13.47 -15.19
CA TRP A 405 -1.70 -13.51 -15.77
C TRP A 405 -0.65 -13.69 -14.68
N LEU A 406 0.11 -14.79 -14.75
CA LEU A 406 1.11 -15.14 -13.77
C LEU A 406 2.49 -15.30 -14.42
N ARG A 407 3.53 -14.79 -13.77
CA ARG A 407 4.93 -15.01 -14.12
C ARG A 407 5.75 -15.45 -12.92
N ILE A 408 6.73 -16.31 -13.17
CA ILE A 408 7.72 -16.78 -12.18
C ILE A 408 9.11 -16.42 -12.70
N SER A 409 9.94 -15.81 -11.85
CA SER A 409 11.31 -15.41 -12.20
C SER A 409 12.27 -16.60 -12.27
N LYS A 410 13.39 -16.42 -12.99
CA LYS A 410 14.49 -17.39 -13.06
C LYS A 410 15.11 -17.65 -11.69
N SER A 411 15.35 -16.60 -10.89
CA SER A 411 15.89 -16.75 -9.54
C SER A 411 14.97 -17.55 -8.61
N THR A 412 13.66 -17.36 -8.72
CA THR A 412 12.67 -18.13 -7.94
C THR A 412 12.68 -19.60 -8.34
N TYR A 413 12.76 -19.90 -9.64
CA TYR A 413 12.89 -21.29 -10.12
C TYR A 413 14.21 -21.94 -9.68
N GLU A 414 15.34 -21.23 -9.79
CA GLU A 414 16.67 -21.68 -9.38
C GLU A 414 16.76 -21.96 -7.87
N ALA A 415 16.01 -21.21 -7.05
CA ALA A 415 15.88 -21.46 -5.62
C ALA A 415 15.11 -22.77 -5.29
N GLY A 416 14.50 -23.42 -6.29
CA GLY A 416 13.77 -24.69 -6.13
C GLY A 416 12.25 -24.54 -6.14
N PHE A 417 11.71 -23.36 -6.45
CA PHE A 417 10.26 -23.16 -6.53
C PHE A 417 9.61 -24.02 -7.62
N ARG A 418 8.38 -24.44 -7.39
CA ARG A 418 7.58 -25.40 -8.19
C ARG A 418 6.11 -25.08 -8.00
N LEU A 419 5.23 -25.54 -8.91
CA LEU A 419 3.80 -25.21 -8.82
C LEU A 419 3.14 -25.70 -7.54
N HIS A 420 3.62 -26.80 -6.95
CA HIS A 420 3.13 -27.26 -5.64
C HIS A 420 3.21 -26.17 -4.55
N HIS A 421 4.24 -25.33 -4.57
CA HIS A 421 4.44 -24.24 -3.61
C HIS A 421 3.40 -23.12 -3.73
N ILE A 422 2.77 -22.94 -4.90
CA ILE A 422 1.58 -22.07 -5.04
C ILE A 422 0.45 -22.61 -4.17
N GLY A 423 0.25 -23.93 -4.16
CA GLY A 423 -0.75 -24.58 -3.32
C GLY A 423 -0.46 -24.44 -1.83
N GLU A 424 0.80 -24.57 -1.43
CA GLU A 424 1.22 -24.37 -0.04
C GLU A 424 0.95 -22.94 0.43
N ALA A 425 1.28 -21.94 -0.39
CA ALA A 425 0.99 -20.54 -0.11
C ALA A 425 -0.51 -20.27 0.03
N LEU A 426 -1.32 -20.79 -0.90
CA LEU A 426 -2.77 -20.62 -0.85
C LEU A 426 -3.38 -21.34 0.36
N TYR A 427 -3.01 -22.58 0.63
CA TYR A 427 -3.47 -23.34 1.79
C TYR A 427 -3.21 -22.58 3.10
N ALA A 428 -1.94 -22.20 3.33
CA ALA A 428 -1.50 -21.50 4.52
C ALA A 428 -2.25 -20.18 4.72
N LYS A 429 -2.36 -19.36 3.66
CA LYS A 429 -2.95 -18.02 3.76
C LYS A 429 -4.46 -17.99 3.82
N MET A 430 -5.13 -18.93 3.16
CA MET A 430 -6.58 -19.06 3.28
C MET A 430 -6.98 -19.39 4.72
N LEU A 431 -6.27 -20.30 5.39
CA LEU A 431 -6.54 -20.63 6.80
C LEU A 431 -6.14 -19.51 7.77
N ASP A 432 -5.01 -18.83 7.53
CA ASP A 432 -4.56 -17.72 8.37
C ASP A 432 -5.53 -16.52 8.31
N GLU A 433 -5.96 -16.13 7.11
CA GLU A 433 -6.83 -14.96 6.93
C GLU A 433 -8.31 -15.27 7.20
N PHE A 434 -8.75 -16.49 6.90
CA PHE A 434 -10.17 -16.86 6.92
C PHE A 434 -10.48 -18.04 7.84
N GLY A 435 -9.62 -18.38 8.80
CA GLY A 435 -9.82 -19.52 9.72
C GLY A 435 -11.05 -19.43 10.63
N ASN A 436 -11.77 -18.29 10.63
CA ASN A 436 -13.08 -18.16 11.29
C ASN A 436 -14.25 -18.68 10.43
N ILE A 437 -14.06 -18.84 9.12
CA ILE A 437 -15.08 -19.31 8.17
C ILE A 437 -14.64 -20.53 7.35
N ILE A 438 -13.34 -20.75 7.15
CA ILE A 438 -12.76 -21.89 6.44
C ILE A 438 -12.14 -22.86 7.46
N ASP A 439 -12.58 -24.11 7.43
CA ASP A 439 -12.06 -25.20 8.26
C ASP A 439 -11.10 -26.12 7.48
N LYS A 440 -11.30 -26.26 6.16
CA LYS A 440 -10.48 -27.11 5.29
C LYS A 440 -10.19 -26.45 3.95
N VAL A 441 -8.99 -26.68 3.42
CA VAL A 441 -8.56 -26.18 2.10
C VAL A 441 -7.89 -27.28 1.29
N GLN A 442 -8.31 -27.42 0.03
CA GLN A 442 -7.72 -28.28 -0.97
C GLN A 442 -7.39 -27.46 -2.22
N VAL A 443 -6.19 -27.63 -2.78
CA VAL A 443 -5.74 -26.88 -3.97
C VAL A 443 -5.43 -27.87 -5.10
N LYS A 444 -6.01 -27.63 -6.28
CA LYS A 444 -5.69 -28.35 -7.51
C LYS A 444 -5.14 -27.38 -8.54
N ILE A 445 -3.93 -27.65 -9.02
CA ILE A 445 -3.24 -26.84 -10.02
C ILE A 445 -3.17 -27.65 -11.30
N TYR A 446 -3.81 -27.19 -12.37
CA TYR A 446 -3.78 -27.87 -13.66
C TYR A 446 -2.89 -27.14 -14.65
N THR A 447 -2.02 -27.87 -15.32
CA THR A 447 -1.20 -27.38 -16.45
C THR A 447 -1.34 -28.23 -17.70
N ASP A 448 -2.18 -29.27 -17.65
CA ASP A 448 -2.65 -30.00 -18.82
C ASP A 448 -3.63 -29.11 -19.62
N LYS A 449 -3.28 -28.81 -20.87
CA LYS A 449 -4.03 -27.88 -21.72
C LYS A 449 -5.48 -28.30 -21.94
N GLU A 450 -5.73 -29.59 -22.17
CA GLU A 450 -7.08 -30.08 -22.44
C GLU A 450 -7.94 -29.98 -21.18
N LYS A 451 -7.39 -30.33 -20.01
CA LYS A 451 -8.10 -30.20 -18.73
C LYS A 451 -8.37 -28.75 -18.37
N VAL A 452 -7.40 -27.84 -18.56
CA VAL A 452 -7.58 -26.41 -18.26
C VAL A 452 -8.73 -25.82 -19.07
N ILE A 453 -8.79 -26.11 -20.38
CA ILE A 453 -9.87 -25.62 -21.26
C ILE A 453 -11.21 -26.23 -20.85
N LYS A 454 -11.26 -27.57 -20.72
CA LYS A 454 -12.50 -28.28 -20.41
C LYS A 454 -13.10 -27.84 -19.08
N LEU A 455 -12.31 -27.79 -18.01
CA LEU A 455 -12.77 -27.34 -16.70
C LEU A 455 -13.12 -25.84 -16.72
N GLY A 456 -12.39 -25.03 -17.49
CA GLY A 456 -12.76 -23.62 -17.67
C GLY A 456 -14.20 -23.45 -18.18
N GLU A 457 -14.62 -24.28 -19.13
CA GLU A 457 -15.98 -24.29 -19.70
C GLU A 457 -17.01 -24.95 -18.78
N GLU A 458 -16.67 -26.07 -18.13
CA GLU A 458 -17.62 -26.86 -17.34
C GLU A 458 -17.85 -26.31 -15.92
N ILE A 459 -16.84 -25.67 -15.31
CA ILE A 459 -16.92 -25.22 -13.90
C ILE A 459 -16.69 -23.73 -13.71
N ALA A 460 -15.67 -23.13 -14.33
CA ALA A 460 -15.26 -21.77 -14.02
C ALA A 460 -16.23 -20.75 -14.61
N LYS A 461 -16.43 -20.76 -15.94
CA LYS A 461 -17.33 -19.84 -16.63
C LYS A 461 -18.76 -19.85 -16.08
N PRO A 462 -19.42 -21.01 -15.88
CA PRO A 462 -20.78 -21.02 -15.32
C PRO A 462 -20.86 -20.40 -13.93
N LYS A 463 -19.82 -20.57 -13.09
CA LYS A 463 -19.79 -19.98 -11.76
C LYS A 463 -19.60 -18.46 -11.83
N TYR A 464 -18.75 -17.96 -12.73
CA TYR A 464 -18.59 -16.52 -12.96
C TYR A 464 -19.89 -15.90 -13.49
N GLU A 465 -20.54 -16.52 -14.48
CA GLU A 465 -21.82 -16.08 -15.03
C GLU A 465 -22.92 -16.03 -13.96
N ALA A 466 -22.99 -17.05 -13.09
CA ALA A 466 -23.94 -17.08 -11.98
C ALA A 466 -23.69 -15.96 -10.95
N ARG A 467 -22.43 -15.64 -10.67
CA ARG A 467 -22.04 -14.50 -9.79
C ARG A 467 -22.44 -13.17 -10.43
N ASP A 468 -22.15 -13.00 -11.72
CA ASP A 468 -22.49 -11.78 -12.46
C ASP A 468 -24.02 -11.59 -12.59
N ALA A 469 -24.78 -12.68 -12.79
CA ALA A 469 -26.25 -12.64 -12.83
C ALA A 469 -26.88 -12.22 -11.49
N ARG A 470 -26.26 -12.61 -10.37
CA ARG A 470 -26.70 -12.22 -9.02
C ARG A 470 -26.55 -10.73 -8.79
N LEU A 471 -25.45 -10.15 -9.27
CA LEU A 471 -25.22 -8.70 -9.24
C LEU A 471 -26.21 -7.93 -10.12
N ALA A 472 -26.58 -8.47 -11.28
CA ALA A 472 -27.48 -7.80 -12.22
C ALA A 472 -28.91 -7.53 -11.67
N GLY A 473 -29.34 -8.26 -10.63
CA GLY A 473 -30.64 -8.06 -9.97
C GLY A 473 -30.66 -7.01 -8.86
N LEU A 474 -29.49 -6.54 -8.40
CA LEU A 474 -29.36 -5.54 -7.33
C LEU A 474 -29.23 -4.13 -7.95
N THR A 475 -30.08 -3.20 -7.50
CA THR A 475 -29.99 -1.77 -7.83
C THR A 475 -29.66 -0.93 -6.62
N ASP A 476 -29.20 0.30 -6.82
CA ASP A 476 -28.87 1.22 -5.73
C ASP A 476 -30.12 1.59 -4.89
N GLU A 477 -31.32 1.51 -5.46
CA GLU A 477 -32.61 1.69 -4.76
C GLU A 477 -33.04 0.45 -3.97
N SER A 478 -32.65 -0.74 -4.42
CA SER A 478 -33.03 -2.01 -3.77
C SER A 478 -32.31 -2.26 -2.44
N VAL A 479 -31.28 -1.46 -2.12
CA VAL A 479 -30.48 -1.58 -0.91
C VAL A 479 -30.58 -0.32 -0.04
N ASP A 480 -30.49 -0.52 1.27
CA ASP A 480 -30.44 0.55 2.28
C ASP A 480 -29.02 0.91 2.73
N THR A 481 -28.02 0.14 2.28
CA THR A 481 -26.64 0.20 2.75
C THR A 481 -25.68 0.14 1.57
N PHE A 482 -24.74 1.08 1.52
CA PHE A 482 -23.56 1.03 0.65
C PHE A 482 -22.34 0.61 1.45
N TYR A 483 -21.18 0.47 0.80
CA TYR A 483 -19.94 0.14 1.49
C TYR A 483 -18.82 1.09 1.09
N SER A 484 -17.98 1.49 2.04
CA SER A 484 -16.65 2.00 1.73
C SER A 484 -15.69 0.85 1.51
N CYS A 485 -14.61 1.09 0.76
CA CYS A 485 -13.45 0.23 0.68
C CYS A 485 -12.17 1.09 0.79
N LEU A 486 -11.29 0.69 1.71
CA LEU A 486 -10.06 1.41 2.06
C LEU A 486 -8.78 0.67 1.66
N LEU A 487 -8.89 -0.45 0.93
CA LEU A 487 -7.76 -1.31 0.56
C LEU A 487 -6.60 -0.54 -0.10
N CYS A 488 -6.92 0.45 -0.93
CA CYS A 488 -5.92 1.22 -1.67
C CYS A 488 -5.29 2.38 -0.88
N GLN A 489 -5.66 2.59 0.39
CA GLN A 489 -5.04 3.64 1.21
C GLN A 489 -3.55 3.39 1.50
N SER A 490 -3.07 2.16 1.27
CA SER A 490 -1.64 1.83 1.31
C SER A 490 -0.80 2.66 0.32
N PHE A 491 -1.38 3.13 -0.79
CA PHE A 491 -0.69 3.98 -1.78
C PHE A 491 -1.48 5.23 -2.19
N ALA A 492 -2.75 5.35 -1.81
CA ALA A 492 -3.58 6.55 -2.00
C ALA A 492 -4.30 6.91 -0.68
N PRO A 493 -3.61 7.51 0.31
CA PRO A 493 -4.09 7.60 1.69
C PRO A 493 -5.41 8.37 1.87
N ALA A 494 -5.71 9.33 0.99
CA ALA A 494 -6.96 10.10 1.03
C ALA A 494 -8.11 9.44 0.24
N HIS A 495 -7.84 8.33 -0.45
CA HIS A 495 -8.84 7.68 -1.28
C HIS A 495 -9.82 6.86 -0.43
N VAL A 496 -11.11 7.01 -0.75
CA VAL A 496 -12.20 6.19 -0.21
C VAL A 496 -13.05 5.77 -1.40
N CYS A 497 -13.10 4.46 -1.67
CA CYS A 497 -13.95 3.94 -2.72
C CYS A 497 -15.35 3.69 -2.16
N ILE A 498 -16.39 4.28 -2.75
CA ILE A 498 -17.78 4.01 -2.40
C ILE A 498 -18.32 2.97 -3.38
N VAL A 499 -18.68 1.81 -2.86
CA VAL A 499 -19.15 0.65 -3.62
C VAL A 499 -20.66 0.50 -3.45
N THR A 500 -21.37 0.53 -4.57
CA THR A 500 -22.83 0.36 -4.67
C THR A 500 -23.15 -0.78 -5.63
N PRO A 501 -24.38 -1.34 -5.61
CA PRO A 501 -24.78 -2.34 -6.60
C PRO A 501 -24.50 -1.93 -8.05
N GLU A 502 -24.75 -0.67 -8.40
CA GLU A 502 -24.63 -0.15 -9.76
C GLU A 502 -23.34 0.64 -10.01
N ARG A 503 -22.48 0.80 -8.99
CA ARG A 503 -21.13 1.38 -9.09
C ARG A 503 -20.15 0.53 -8.29
N LEU A 504 -19.59 -0.47 -8.98
CA LEU A 504 -18.51 -1.29 -8.44
C LEU A 504 -17.25 -0.45 -8.14
N GLY A 505 -16.37 -1.01 -7.30
CA GLY A 505 -15.06 -0.45 -7.06
C GLY A 505 -14.28 -0.26 -8.37
N LEU A 506 -13.58 0.88 -8.49
CA LEU A 506 -12.90 1.28 -9.72
C LEU A 506 -11.87 0.25 -10.23
N CYS A 507 -11.39 -0.65 -9.36
CA CYS A 507 -10.49 -1.74 -9.71
C CYS A 507 -11.13 -2.85 -10.56
N GLY A 508 -12.46 -2.86 -10.69
CA GLY A 508 -13.19 -3.95 -11.35
C GLY A 508 -13.37 -5.22 -10.49
N ALA A 509 -12.80 -5.24 -9.28
CA ALA A 509 -12.64 -6.45 -8.49
C ALA A 509 -13.43 -6.47 -7.17
N VAL A 510 -14.03 -5.33 -6.78
CA VAL A 510 -14.84 -5.24 -5.55
C VAL A 510 -16.25 -4.79 -5.93
N SER A 511 -17.18 -5.74 -5.94
CA SER A 511 -18.61 -5.46 -6.07
C SER A 511 -19.23 -5.14 -4.71
N TRP A 512 -20.50 -4.72 -4.71
CA TRP A 512 -21.25 -4.48 -3.46
C TRP A 512 -21.38 -5.74 -2.60
N LEU A 513 -21.60 -6.91 -3.23
CA LEU A 513 -21.65 -8.20 -2.53
C LEU A 513 -20.29 -8.54 -1.92
N ASP A 514 -19.20 -8.27 -2.65
CA ASP A 514 -17.85 -8.52 -2.14
C ASP A 514 -17.53 -7.63 -0.93
N ALA A 515 -17.91 -6.36 -0.97
CA ALA A 515 -17.71 -5.43 0.13
C ALA A 515 -18.52 -5.83 1.38
N LYS A 516 -19.77 -6.28 1.18
CA LYS A 516 -20.62 -6.86 2.24
C LYS A 516 -19.98 -8.09 2.86
N ALA A 517 -19.61 -9.07 2.04
CA ALA A 517 -18.99 -10.30 2.51
C ALA A 517 -17.65 -10.03 3.22
N THR A 518 -16.84 -9.08 2.71
CA THR A 518 -15.58 -8.67 3.37
C THR A 518 -15.83 -8.15 4.79
N LYS A 519 -16.90 -7.35 4.99
CA LYS A 519 -17.29 -6.86 6.32
C LYS A 519 -17.78 -7.97 7.24
N GLU A 520 -18.53 -8.94 6.72
CA GLU A 520 -19.02 -10.09 7.49
C GLU A 520 -17.87 -11.00 7.95
N ILE A 521 -16.88 -11.22 7.07
CA ILE A 521 -15.70 -12.04 7.35
C ILE A 521 -14.79 -11.35 8.37
N ASN A 522 -14.51 -10.06 8.17
CA ASN A 522 -13.64 -9.27 9.05
C ASN A 522 -14.34 -7.95 9.45
N PRO A 523 -14.94 -7.89 10.65
CA PRO A 523 -15.63 -6.69 11.13
C PRO A 523 -14.73 -5.45 11.20
N THR A 524 -13.42 -5.63 11.42
CA THR A 524 -12.41 -4.56 11.46
C THR A 524 -11.69 -4.37 10.12
N GLY A 525 -12.17 -5.02 9.06
CA GLY A 525 -11.57 -5.02 7.74
C GLY A 525 -11.73 -3.70 6.98
N PRO A 526 -11.20 -3.64 5.75
CA PRO A 526 -11.14 -2.42 4.94
C PRO A 526 -12.50 -2.01 4.35
N CYS A 527 -13.49 -2.89 4.37
CA CYS A 527 -14.85 -2.60 3.89
C CYS A 527 -15.77 -2.29 5.07
N GLN A 528 -16.40 -1.13 5.08
CA GLN A 528 -17.28 -0.70 6.17
C GLN A 528 -18.66 -0.28 5.64
N PRO A 529 -19.75 -0.63 6.35
CA PRO A 529 -21.10 -0.32 5.90
C PRO A 529 -21.38 1.18 6.06
N ILE A 530 -22.03 1.75 5.05
CA ILE A 530 -22.56 3.11 5.05
C ILE A 530 -24.08 2.99 4.87
N VAL A 531 -24.81 3.02 5.97
CA VAL A 531 -26.27 3.07 5.92
C VAL A 531 -26.69 4.36 5.23
N LYS A 532 -27.60 4.27 4.24
CA LYS A 532 -28.09 5.42 3.48
C LYS A 532 -28.82 6.37 4.45
N GLY A 533 -28.31 7.59 4.57
CA GLY A 533 -28.93 8.67 5.32
C GLY A 533 -29.85 9.51 4.43
N GLU A 534 -30.01 10.78 4.79
CA GLU A 534 -30.71 11.75 3.95
C GLU A 534 -30.00 11.90 2.59
N CYS A 535 -30.75 11.69 1.52
CA CYS A 535 -30.30 11.96 0.15
C CYS A 535 -30.50 13.44 -0.14
N LYS A 536 -29.43 14.16 -0.47
CA LYS A 536 -29.48 15.58 -0.84
C LYS A 536 -29.80 15.78 -2.31
N ASP A 537 -29.28 14.90 -3.17
CA ASP A 537 -29.50 14.93 -4.60
C ASP A 537 -29.36 13.50 -5.17
N GLU A 538 -30.47 12.92 -5.60
CA GLU A 538 -30.51 11.54 -6.12
C GLU A 538 -29.87 11.42 -7.51
N ILE A 539 -29.88 12.50 -8.31
CA ILE A 539 -29.32 12.53 -9.66
C ILE A 539 -27.79 12.57 -9.59
N LYS A 540 -27.23 13.42 -8.72
CA LYS A 540 -25.78 13.47 -8.46
C LYS A 540 -25.28 12.30 -7.62
N GLY A 541 -26.19 11.68 -6.88
CA GLY A 541 -25.83 10.69 -5.89
C GLY A 541 -25.09 11.34 -4.73
N SER A 542 -25.71 12.34 -4.10
CA SER A 542 -25.22 13.04 -2.93
C SER A 542 -25.99 12.60 -1.69
N TRP A 543 -25.28 12.06 -0.69
CA TRP A 543 -25.86 11.61 0.58
C TRP A 543 -25.06 12.12 1.76
N ASP A 544 -25.75 12.57 2.80
CA ASP A 544 -25.10 13.03 4.05
C ASP A 544 -24.31 11.91 4.76
N SER A 545 -24.74 10.66 4.60
CA SER A 545 -24.02 9.52 5.17
C SER A 545 -22.72 9.23 4.41
N ILE A 546 -22.72 9.36 3.07
CA ILE A 546 -21.51 9.20 2.26
C ILE A 546 -20.53 10.33 2.57
N ASN A 547 -20.99 11.59 2.60
CA ASN A 547 -20.11 12.74 2.89
C ASN A 547 -19.44 12.60 4.26
N ARG A 548 -20.19 12.22 5.32
CA ARG A 548 -19.60 11.93 6.64
C ARG A 548 -18.58 10.81 6.59
N ALA A 549 -18.94 9.67 5.97
CA ALA A 549 -18.04 8.52 5.88
C ALA A 549 -16.76 8.86 5.13
N VAL A 550 -16.85 9.56 3.99
CA VAL A 550 -15.68 9.98 3.22
C VAL A 550 -14.84 10.98 4.00
N GLN A 551 -15.45 11.96 4.68
CA GLN A 551 -14.72 12.93 5.50
C GLN A 551 -13.93 12.25 6.62
N GLU A 552 -14.53 11.30 7.32
CA GLU A 552 -13.86 10.53 8.36
C GLU A 552 -12.75 9.65 7.80
N LEU A 553 -13.08 8.82 6.81
CA LEU A 553 -12.18 7.78 6.28
C LEU A 553 -11.07 8.33 5.39
N SER A 554 -11.22 9.53 4.82
CA SER A 554 -10.15 10.25 4.10
C SER A 554 -9.31 11.15 5.00
N HIS A 555 -9.52 11.10 6.33
CA HIS A 555 -8.86 11.96 7.32
C HIS A 555 -9.07 13.46 7.05
N GLY A 556 -10.27 13.82 6.58
CA GLY A 556 -10.69 15.19 6.29
C GLY A 556 -10.21 15.74 4.94
N ALA A 557 -9.50 14.95 4.14
CA ALA A 557 -9.00 15.38 2.83
C ALA A 557 -10.12 15.59 1.80
N THR A 558 -11.14 14.74 1.83
CA THR A 558 -12.33 14.86 0.97
C THR A 558 -13.55 15.13 1.84
N LYS A 559 -14.30 16.19 1.56
CA LYS A 559 -15.47 16.60 2.38
C LYS A 559 -16.79 16.11 1.82
N GLU A 560 -16.92 16.11 0.50
CA GLU A 560 -18.16 15.82 -0.20
C GLU A 560 -17.87 15.00 -1.45
N VAL A 561 -18.77 14.07 -1.78
CA VAL A 561 -18.68 13.25 -2.99
C VAL A 561 -20.05 13.09 -3.61
N ASN A 562 -20.11 13.29 -4.93
CA ASN A 562 -21.24 12.92 -5.77
C ASN A 562 -20.88 11.67 -6.56
N ILE A 563 -21.45 10.52 -6.19
CA ILE A 563 -21.05 9.23 -6.78
C ILE A 563 -21.67 8.98 -8.17
N TYR A 564 -22.43 9.91 -8.74
CA TYR A 564 -22.90 9.81 -10.14
C TYR A 564 -22.52 11.02 -10.99
N SER A 565 -21.65 11.92 -10.51
CA SER A 565 -21.12 13.06 -11.26
C SER A 565 -19.61 12.94 -11.49
N ILE A 566 -19.14 13.36 -12.65
CA ILE A 566 -17.71 13.57 -12.94
C ILE A 566 -17.28 15.03 -12.78
N MET A 567 -18.22 15.98 -12.84
CA MET A 567 -17.92 17.41 -12.85
C MET A 567 -17.90 18.01 -11.44
N GLU A 568 -18.84 17.64 -10.59
CA GLU A 568 -19.00 18.26 -9.28
C GLU A 568 -18.63 17.25 -8.18
N ASN A 569 -17.57 17.54 -7.43
CA ASN A 569 -17.10 16.71 -6.32
C ASN A 569 -17.05 15.20 -6.67
N PRO A 570 -16.36 14.79 -7.75
CA PRO A 570 -16.32 13.38 -8.13
C PRO A 570 -15.65 12.55 -7.04
N MET A 571 -15.98 11.25 -6.99
CA MET A 571 -15.25 10.29 -6.16
C MET A 571 -13.78 10.27 -6.57
N THR A 572 -12.87 10.31 -5.60
CA THR A 572 -11.43 10.25 -5.87
C THR A 572 -11.05 8.90 -6.50
N SER A 573 -9.89 8.84 -7.17
CA SER A 573 -9.35 7.60 -7.74
C SER A 573 -7.98 7.27 -7.15
N CYS A 574 -7.72 6.00 -6.83
CA CYS A 574 -6.40 5.60 -6.32
C CYS A 574 -5.37 5.42 -7.44
N GLY A 575 -5.50 4.38 -8.28
CA GLY A 575 -4.54 4.07 -9.33
C GLY A 575 -4.73 2.68 -9.96
N CYS A 576 -5.55 1.82 -9.34
CA CYS A 576 -5.82 0.48 -9.84
C CYS A 576 -7.00 0.40 -10.82
N PHE A 577 -7.50 1.53 -11.33
CA PHE A 577 -8.64 1.56 -12.26
C PHE A 577 -8.36 0.80 -13.57
N GLU A 578 -9.37 0.09 -14.08
CA GLU A 578 -9.28 -0.61 -15.37
C GLU A 578 -9.40 0.36 -16.55
N CYS A 579 -10.18 1.43 -16.37
CA CYS A 579 -10.43 2.46 -17.36
C CYS A 579 -10.40 3.85 -16.74
N ILE A 580 -10.12 4.86 -17.56
CA ILE A 580 -10.25 6.28 -17.19
C ILE A 580 -11.28 6.92 -18.11
N CYS A 581 -12.19 7.67 -17.51
CA CYS A 581 -13.11 8.55 -18.20
C CYS A 581 -12.60 9.99 -18.11
N GLY A 582 -12.60 10.70 -19.24
CA GLY A 582 -12.22 12.11 -19.31
C GLY A 582 -13.21 12.91 -20.14
N VAL A 583 -13.51 14.14 -19.71
CA VAL A 583 -14.39 15.04 -20.44
C VAL A 583 -13.70 15.57 -21.70
N MET A 584 -14.42 15.53 -22.83
CA MET A 584 -14.04 16.11 -24.12
C MET A 584 -15.04 17.22 -24.47
N PRO A 585 -14.72 18.48 -24.12
CA PRO A 585 -15.63 19.61 -24.29
C PRO A 585 -16.09 19.82 -25.74
N GLU A 586 -15.21 19.60 -26.71
CA GLU A 586 -15.45 19.79 -28.14
C GLU A 586 -16.59 18.89 -28.67
N ALA A 587 -16.77 17.73 -28.05
CA ALA A 587 -17.80 16.76 -28.39
C ALA A 587 -19.02 16.80 -27.44
N ASN A 588 -19.02 17.74 -26.47
CA ASN A 588 -20.01 17.82 -25.40
C ASN A 588 -20.21 16.47 -24.67
N GLY A 589 -19.12 15.73 -24.50
CA GLY A 589 -19.15 14.32 -24.09
C GLY A 589 -17.92 13.89 -23.30
N VAL A 590 -17.75 12.59 -23.17
CA VAL A 590 -16.65 11.94 -22.46
C VAL A 590 -16.02 10.85 -23.31
N ILE A 591 -14.72 10.67 -23.15
CA ILE A 591 -13.96 9.56 -23.71
C ILE A 591 -13.64 8.56 -22.61
N ILE A 592 -13.53 7.27 -22.96
CA ILE A 592 -13.09 6.23 -22.03
C ILE A 592 -11.91 5.51 -22.64
N VAL A 593 -10.83 5.32 -21.88
CA VAL A 593 -9.64 4.57 -22.29
C VAL A 593 -9.31 3.48 -21.26
N ASN A 594 -9.07 2.25 -21.72
CA ASN A 594 -8.64 1.13 -20.88
C ASN A 594 -7.11 1.04 -20.77
N ARG A 595 -6.64 0.41 -19.68
CA ARG A 595 -5.22 0.29 -19.34
C ARG A 595 -4.35 -0.34 -20.44
N GLU A 596 -4.92 -1.25 -21.23
CA GLU A 596 -4.21 -1.99 -22.26
C GLU A 596 -3.99 -1.18 -23.55
N TYR A 597 -4.74 -0.10 -23.74
CA TYR A 597 -4.60 0.77 -24.90
C TYR A 597 -3.42 1.73 -24.71
N ALA A 598 -2.37 1.57 -25.53
CA ALA A 598 -1.15 2.37 -25.48
C ALA A 598 -1.14 3.59 -26.41
N GLY A 599 -2.20 3.80 -27.20
CA GLY A 599 -2.28 4.88 -28.17
C GLY A 599 -2.67 6.23 -27.55
N MET A 600 -2.71 7.24 -28.40
CA MET A 600 -3.17 8.59 -28.04
C MET A 600 -4.70 8.64 -27.97
N THR A 601 -5.25 9.39 -27.02
CA THR A 601 -6.70 9.67 -26.96
C THR A 601 -7.00 11.05 -27.55
N PRO A 602 -8.29 11.35 -27.87
CA PRO A 602 -8.70 12.68 -28.30
C PRO A 602 -8.37 13.82 -27.31
N LEU A 603 -8.00 13.51 -26.06
CA LEU A 603 -7.55 14.50 -25.07
C LEU A 603 -6.07 14.85 -25.18
N GLY A 604 -5.36 14.32 -26.19
CA GLY A 604 -3.92 14.55 -26.35
C GLY A 604 -3.07 13.88 -25.28
N MET A 605 -3.63 12.90 -24.57
CA MET A 605 -2.94 12.11 -23.55
C MET A 605 -3.13 10.60 -23.79
N THR A 606 -2.10 9.83 -23.45
CA THR A 606 -2.14 8.37 -23.33
C THR A 606 -2.81 7.94 -22.01
N PHE A 607 -3.11 6.65 -21.86
CA PHE A 607 -3.63 6.12 -20.58
C PHE A 607 -2.69 6.45 -19.40
N GLY A 608 -1.37 6.37 -19.58
CA GLY A 608 -0.40 6.64 -18.53
C GLY A 608 -0.42 8.08 -18.03
N GLU A 609 -0.56 9.04 -18.95
CA GLU A 609 -0.66 10.48 -18.63
C GLU A 609 -2.02 10.85 -18.02
N LEU A 610 -3.09 10.19 -18.47
CA LEU A 610 -4.40 10.32 -17.83
C LEU A 610 -4.40 9.74 -16.41
N ALA A 611 -3.69 8.62 -16.21
CA ALA A 611 -3.61 7.96 -14.92
C ALA A 611 -2.89 8.84 -13.88
N SER A 612 -1.83 9.54 -14.27
CA SER A 612 -1.11 10.47 -13.38
C SER A 612 -1.95 11.69 -12.99
N THR A 613 -2.88 12.10 -13.85
CA THR A 613 -3.78 13.24 -13.61
C THR A 613 -5.01 12.86 -12.76
N THR A 614 -5.40 11.59 -12.79
CA THR A 614 -6.64 11.10 -12.16
C THR A 614 -6.39 10.41 -10.80
N GLY A 615 -5.25 9.74 -10.65
CA GLY A 615 -4.92 8.93 -9.46
C GLY A 615 -4.51 9.73 -8.22
N GLY A 616 -4.08 9.00 -7.17
CA GLY A 616 -3.50 9.57 -5.96
C GLY A 616 -4.50 9.94 -4.85
N GLY A 617 -5.79 9.68 -5.04
CA GLY A 617 -6.82 10.01 -4.05
C GLY A 617 -7.22 11.49 -4.03
N VAL A 618 -7.10 12.17 -5.18
CA VAL A 618 -7.48 13.57 -5.37
C VAL A 618 -8.83 13.65 -6.10
N GLN A 619 -9.62 14.69 -5.83
CA GLN A 619 -10.82 15.00 -6.61
C GLN A 619 -10.42 15.78 -7.86
N THR A 620 -10.63 15.19 -9.03
CA THR A 620 -10.25 15.80 -10.31
C THR A 620 -11.51 15.98 -11.16
N PRO A 621 -12.24 17.11 -11.04
CA PRO A 621 -13.37 17.43 -11.92
C PRO A 621 -13.05 17.19 -13.40
N GLY A 622 -13.92 16.45 -14.07
CA GLY A 622 -13.75 16.08 -15.48
C GLY A 622 -12.96 14.79 -15.73
N PHE A 623 -12.35 14.18 -14.71
CA PHE A 623 -11.61 12.92 -14.82
C PHE A 623 -12.01 11.92 -13.73
N MET A 624 -12.18 10.64 -14.10
CA MET A 624 -12.56 9.59 -13.15
C MET A 624 -12.01 8.23 -13.55
N GLY A 625 -11.35 7.54 -12.61
CA GLY A 625 -11.02 6.13 -12.75
C GLY A 625 -12.24 5.23 -12.48
N MET A 626 -12.40 4.16 -13.26
CA MET A 626 -13.53 3.24 -13.15
C MET A 626 -13.20 1.81 -13.59
N GLY A 627 -14.03 0.87 -13.15
CA GLY A 627 -14.03 -0.50 -13.66
C GLY A 627 -14.81 -0.61 -14.96
N ARG A 628 -14.49 -1.60 -15.80
CA ARG A 628 -15.10 -1.81 -17.13
C ARG A 628 -16.63 -1.98 -17.04
N GLN A 629 -17.10 -2.66 -15.99
CA GLN A 629 -18.53 -2.95 -15.80
C GLN A 629 -19.36 -1.68 -15.50
N TYR A 630 -18.74 -0.61 -14.99
CA TYR A 630 -19.46 0.62 -14.67
C TYR A 630 -19.93 1.36 -15.93
N ILE A 631 -19.24 1.20 -17.06
CA ILE A 631 -19.52 1.88 -18.33
C ILE A 631 -20.97 1.65 -18.78
N THR A 632 -21.50 0.44 -18.55
CA THR A 632 -22.85 0.04 -18.95
C THR A 632 -23.88 0.16 -17.82
N SER A 633 -23.49 0.71 -16.66
CA SER A 633 -24.40 0.94 -15.54
C SER A 633 -25.52 1.93 -15.89
N ARG A 634 -26.68 1.83 -15.21
CA ARG A 634 -27.72 2.86 -15.28
C ARG A 634 -27.34 4.13 -14.52
N LYS A 635 -26.40 4.01 -13.57
CA LYS A 635 -25.87 5.10 -12.75
C LYS A 635 -24.60 5.75 -13.32
N PHE A 636 -24.06 5.21 -14.42
CA PHE A 636 -22.93 5.81 -15.13
C PHE A 636 -23.23 7.25 -15.50
N LEU A 637 -22.47 8.20 -14.93
CA LEU A 637 -22.57 9.65 -15.14
C LEU A 637 -24.02 10.19 -15.19
N LEU A 638 -24.88 9.68 -14.29
CA LEU A 638 -26.31 10.00 -14.31
C LEU A 638 -26.56 11.52 -14.29
N ALA A 639 -25.75 12.26 -13.53
CA ALA A 639 -25.83 13.70 -13.43
C ALA A 639 -25.55 14.44 -14.75
N GLU A 640 -24.63 13.92 -15.55
CA GLU A 640 -24.26 14.51 -16.85
C GLU A 640 -25.11 13.96 -18.01
N GLY A 641 -26.07 13.06 -17.76
CA GLY A 641 -26.93 12.45 -18.79
C GLY A 641 -26.46 11.07 -19.29
N GLY A 642 -25.50 10.50 -18.57
CA GLY A 642 -25.08 9.11 -18.62
C GLY A 642 -24.47 8.65 -19.93
N ILE A 643 -24.80 7.42 -20.35
CA ILE A 643 -24.12 6.76 -21.47
C ILE A 643 -24.22 7.54 -22.79
N LYS A 644 -25.21 8.43 -22.95
CA LYS A 644 -25.34 9.34 -24.10
C LYS A 644 -24.14 10.28 -24.28
N ARG A 645 -23.35 10.51 -23.22
CA ARG A 645 -22.13 11.32 -23.26
C ARG A 645 -20.92 10.55 -23.79
N LEU A 646 -20.96 9.23 -23.87
CA LEU A 646 -19.81 8.44 -24.32
C LEU A 646 -19.59 8.62 -25.82
N VAL A 647 -18.54 9.35 -26.20
CA VAL A 647 -18.28 9.72 -27.60
C VAL A 647 -17.09 9.01 -28.23
N TRP A 648 -16.16 8.50 -27.41
CA TRP A 648 -14.98 7.79 -27.90
C TRP A 648 -14.54 6.70 -26.92
N MET A 649 -14.15 5.54 -27.46
CA MET A 649 -13.49 4.48 -26.68
C MET A 649 -12.66 3.56 -27.59
N PRO A 650 -11.57 2.92 -27.10
CA PRO A 650 -10.78 1.99 -27.90
C PRO A 650 -11.64 0.87 -28.48
N LYS A 651 -11.35 0.49 -29.73
CA LYS A 651 -12.11 -0.53 -30.46
C LYS A 651 -12.17 -1.85 -29.71
N GLU A 652 -11.05 -2.28 -29.13
CA GLU A 652 -11.01 -3.51 -28.32
C GLU A 652 -12.05 -3.48 -27.18
N LEU A 653 -12.07 -2.39 -26.42
CA LEU A 653 -13.03 -2.21 -25.31
C LEU A 653 -14.46 -2.12 -25.84
N LYS A 654 -14.66 -1.44 -26.97
CA LYS A 654 -15.97 -1.29 -27.62
C LYS A 654 -16.54 -2.62 -28.04
N GLU A 655 -15.72 -3.46 -28.69
CA GLU A 655 -16.12 -4.81 -29.10
C GLU A 655 -16.39 -5.70 -27.89
N ALA A 656 -15.56 -5.63 -26.84
CA ALA A 656 -15.76 -6.39 -25.61
C ALA A 656 -17.08 -6.04 -24.88
N LEU A 657 -17.56 -4.80 -25.02
CA LEU A 657 -18.79 -4.33 -24.40
C LEU A 657 -19.96 -4.17 -25.37
N ARG A 658 -19.80 -4.50 -26.66
CA ARG A 658 -20.74 -4.15 -27.74
C ARG A 658 -22.18 -4.57 -27.45
N GLU A 659 -22.39 -5.82 -27.02
CA GLU A 659 -23.73 -6.33 -26.70
C GLU A 659 -24.38 -5.53 -25.57
N LYS A 660 -23.63 -5.26 -24.49
CA LYS A 660 -24.11 -4.50 -23.33
C LYS A 660 -24.34 -3.02 -23.67
N LEU A 661 -23.46 -2.42 -24.47
CA LEU A 661 -23.61 -1.04 -24.98
C LEU A 661 -24.88 -0.90 -25.81
N ASN A 662 -25.14 -1.83 -26.72
CA ASN A 662 -26.35 -1.83 -27.53
C ASN A 662 -27.60 -2.11 -26.70
N GLN A 663 -27.53 -3.02 -25.71
CA GLN A 663 -28.63 -3.26 -24.78
C GLN A 663 -28.99 -1.98 -24.01
N ARG A 664 -28.00 -1.26 -23.47
CA ARG A 664 -28.20 0.02 -22.80
C ARG A 664 -28.66 1.11 -23.76
N GLY A 665 -28.15 1.13 -24.99
CA GLY A 665 -28.62 1.99 -26.07
C GLY A 665 -30.12 1.83 -26.32
N LYS A 666 -30.63 0.60 -26.40
CA LYS A 666 -32.07 0.33 -26.60
C LYS A 666 -32.92 0.91 -25.47
N GLU A 667 -32.46 0.79 -24.22
CA GLU A 667 -33.14 1.37 -23.06
C GLU A 667 -33.26 2.92 -23.14
N ILE A 668 -32.42 3.58 -23.96
CA ILE A 668 -32.44 5.03 -24.17
C ILE A 668 -32.79 5.45 -25.60
N GLY A 669 -33.28 4.53 -26.43
CA GLY A 669 -33.81 4.80 -27.79
C GLY A 669 -32.84 4.63 -28.96
N PHE A 670 -31.69 3.97 -28.78
CA PHE A 670 -30.67 3.77 -29.82
C PHE A 670 -30.32 2.29 -30.01
N GLU A 671 -30.74 1.67 -31.13
CA GLU A 671 -30.54 0.24 -31.39
C GLU A 671 -29.06 -0.18 -31.52
N ASN A 672 -28.26 0.63 -32.22
CA ASN A 672 -26.84 0.35 -32.51
C ASN A 672 -25.94 1.42 -31.87
N PHE A 673 -26.16 1.72 -30.59
CA PHE A 673 -25.44 2.79 -29.90
C PHE A 673 -23.91 2.62 -29.95
N ALA A 674 -23.40 1.38 -29.89
CA ALA A 674 -21.97 1.11 -30.00
C ALA A 674 -21.36 1.65 -31.30
N ASP A 675 -22.10 1.64 -32.41
CA ASP A 675 -21.60 2.15 -33.71
C ASP A 675 -21.63 3.67 -33.81
N MET A 676 -22.28 4.35 -32.85
CA MET A 676 -22.30 5.82 -32.76
C MET A 676 -21.08 6.37 -32.00
N ILE A 677 -20.32 5.51 -31.32
CA ILE A 677 -19.15 5.89 -30.52
C ILE A 677 -17.89 5.76 -31.39
N ALA A 678 -17.10 6.83 -31.47
CA ALA A 678 -15.82 6.82 -32.19
C ALA A 678 -14.79 5.89 -31.52
N ASP A 679 -13.79 5.48 -32.27
CA ASP A 679 -12.63 4.73 -31.78
C ASP A 679 -11.36 5.18 -32.49
N GLU A 680 -10.22 4.58 -32.18
CA GLU A 680 -8.93 4.92 -32.76
C GLU A 680 -8.85 4.69 -34.29
N THR A 681 -9.78 3.96 -34.90
CA THR A 681 -9.86 3.78 -36.35
C THR A 681 -10.61 4.90 -37.06
N VAL A 682 -11.38 5.70 -36.32
CA VAL A 682 -11.96 6.97 -36.77
C VAL A 682 -10.93 8.09 -36.65
N GLY A 683 -10.27 8.20 -35.49
CA GLY A 683 -9.25 9.21 -35.22
C GLY A 683 -8.92 9.33 -33.73
N THR A 684 -7.81 10.02 -33.44
CA THR A 684 -7.34 10.29 -32.06
C THR A 684 -7.18 11.78 -31.78
N ASP A 685 -7.72 12.63 -32.65
CA ASP A 685 -7.78 14.09 -32.50
C ASP A 685 -9.23 14.57 -32.39
N PRO A 686 -9.50 15.71 -31.73
CA PRO A 686 -10.85 16.21 -31.55
C PRO A 686 -11.64 16.43 -32.84
N ASP A 687 -11.00 16.96 -33.90
CA ASP A 687 -11.67 17.32 -35.15
C ASP A 687 -12.22 16.08 -35.85
N SER A 688 -11.40 15.03 -36.01
CA SER A 688 -11.82 13.76 -36.61
C SER A 688 -12.97 13.11 -35.85
N VAL A 689 -12.94 13.18 -34.51
CA VAL A 689 -14.01 12.63 -33.67
C VAL A 689 -15.29 13.44 -33.84
N VAL A 690 -15.25 14.77 -33.77
CA VAL A 690 -16.43 15.62 -33.93
C VAL A 690 -17.05 15.48 -35.32
N GLU A 691 -16.25 15.35 -36.38
CA GLU A 691 -16.75 15.10 -37.74
C GLU A 691 -17.55 13.79 -37.81
N PHE A 692 -17.00 12.71 -37.23
CA PHE A 692 -17.69 11.43 -37.15
C PHE A 692 -19.00 11.52 -36.35
N LEU A 693 -18.98 12.15 -35.18
CA LEU A 693 -20.14 12.30 -34.31
C LEU A 693 -21.27 13.06 -35.01
N ASN A 694 -20.95 14.10 -35.78
CA ASN A 694 -21.93 14.82 -36.60
C ASN A 694 -22.55 13.93 -37.68
N LYS A 695 -21.72 13.14 -38.37
CA LYS A 695 -22.17 12.23 -39.44
C LYS A 695 -23.13 11.16 -38.93
N VAL A 696 -22.87 10.61 -37.74
CA VAL A 696 -23.73 9.59 -37.11
C VAL A 696 -24.88 10.17 -36.29
N GLY A 697 -24.95 11.50 -36.14
CA GLY A 697 -25.98 12.18 -35.34
C GLY A 697 -25.92 11.81 -33.86
N HIS A 698 -24.72 11.85 -33.27
CA HIS A 698 -24.51 11.45 -31.88
C HIS A 698 -25.31 12.33 -30.90
N PRO A 699 -26.05 11.75 -29.92
CA PRO A 699 -26.93 12.52 -29.04
C PRO A 699 -26.21 13.59 -28.20
N ALA A 700 -24.97 13.33 -27.76
CA ALA A 700 -24.18 14.26 -26.96
C ALA A 700 -24.10 15.68 -27.56
N LEU A 701 -24.02 15.80 -28.89
CA LEU A 701 -23.87 17.08 -29.58
C LEU A 701 -25.07 18.03 -29.40
N THR A 702 -26.23 17.49 -29.04
CA THR A 702 -27.50 18.24 -28.92
C THR A 702 -28.04 18.30 -27.49
N MET A 703 -27.35 17.65 -26.54
CA MET A 703 -27.66 17.75 -25.12
C MET A 703 -27.20 19.11 -24.59
N ASP A 704 -27.70 19.48 -23.40
CA ASP A 704 -27.18 20.64 -22.69
C ASP A 704 -25.65 20.56 -22.55
N PRO A 705 -24.93 21.68 -22.51
CA PRO A 705 -23.49 21.69 -22.28
C PRO A 705 -23.13 20.89 -21.02
N ILE A 706 -22.10 20.04 -21.10
CA ILE A 706 -21.58 19.28 -19.97
C ILE A 706 -20.89 20.19 -18.93
N MET A 707 -20.49 21.40 -19.35
CA MET A 707 -19.83 22.42 -18.55
C MET A 707 -20.28 23.82 -18.94
#